data_AF-A0AAV5MPI4-F1
#
_entry.id   AF-A0AAV5MPI4-F1
#
_cell.length_a   1.000
_cell.length_b   1.000
_cell.length_c   1.000
_cell.angle_alpha   90.00
_cell.angle_beta   90.00
_cell.angle_gamma   90.00
#
_symmetry.space_group_name_H-M   'P 1'
#
loop_
_entity.id
_entity.type
_entity.pdbx_description
1 polymer ?
#
loop_
_entity_poly.entity_id
_entity_poly.type
_entity_poly.pdbx_seq_one_letter_code
_entity_poly.pdbx_strand_id
1 'polypeptide(L)'
;MKKAYFLLQFSIVLFLLLLSFQAYPTTALSSVNETDKLALLAIKGRITQDIHGIMNSWNESFHFCDWIGVTCSRRHKGRVTLLSLERRGLIGSIPPQIGNLSFLRGINLAENSFQGEIPQEIGHLSRLRFLNLSNNALQGEIPGNLSFCSGLAVLNMSNNMLVGKIPNSLETLGMKKLNTLFLNSNELIGTIPKWLGNASSLAQLSLISNRLHGSIPVQLVKLQNLSYLGVSSNYLSGIVPPAIYNLSSLIFLHLAHNQFHGQIPNDIGLTLPNLQDIVCGGNYFTGQLPVSLLNASQLKEIAFEFNSFSGPVPPNLGRLNELEVLLLERNQLENMEGDDFSFLASLTNCSKLSDLEFSRNHFKGHLPTSIANLSSRLKFLSIHNNQISGRLPDGIGNLIGLTSLSLGENFLTGEIPNSIGRLEKLNGLWSNDNQLSGTIPSSIGNLTQLLYLYLDGNNLEGEIPLNLGNCRHLLVVNLSYNNITGSIPKEVITSTITLLDFARNFLLGLLPLELGNMTNLISLDLSNNRLSGEIPSTLGNCPMMEYLYMQDNLFVGSIPSSLSALKSLHYLDLSRNNLSGQIPKYFQNLTLLHYLNLSFNEFEGEVPYEGVFGNASAVSVVGNQHLCGGIQKLRFPPCKVQTSLKKNKWSHNLKIVIPIVSCSILLAVLLFLIFFTWTRTSKRKASSMLQTQEPFPKISFAELSQATNDFSSANLIGKGSFGSVYKGIMGENGMLVAVKVLNLEQKGASKSFVAECEAMRNIRHRNLIKVLTVCSSIDFKGVDFKAIVYEFMQNGNLDEWLHSNEVHVGVRNFSFIKRLNVVIEVAHAIEYLHYHCQPAIVHGDLKPSNILLDHEMVAHVGDFGLARFLISSKKTISLGTIGTIGYVAPEYGMGGKASMAGDVFSFGILLLEMITGKRPTDAIFKDGLNLHQFAKLALPERVMDIVDPSLLQELRSTNENVGDARRNKRERRVSIKEILITFSRIGILCSMNSSNDRMEMNDVVAELCIIRDKFLGNHS
;
A
#
# COMPACT_ATOMS: atom_id res chain seq x y z
N MET A 1 -51.97 78.47 -24.10
CA MET A 1 -50.50 78.33 -24.24
C MET A 1 -49.97 76.93 -23.84
N LYS A 2 -50.55 75.83 -24.35
CA LYS A 2 -49.99 74.47 -24.20
C LYS A 2 -49.86 73.70 -25.53
N LYS A 3 -50.41 74.20 -26.63
CA LYS A 3 -50.23 73.63 -27.99
C LYS A 3 -49.05 74.22 -28.78
N ALA A 4 -48.61 75.44 -28.45
CA ALA A 4 -47.46 76.07 -29.14
C ALA A 4 -46.10 75.50 -28.69
N TYR A 5 -45.99 75.03 -27.45
CA TYR A 5 -44.75 74.44 -26.92
C TYR A 5 -44.49 73.02 -27.47
N PHE A 6 -45.56 72.30 -27.82
CA PHE A 6 -45.47 70.93 -28.36
C PHE A 6 -45.04 70.93 -29.84
N LEU A 7 -45.47 71.92 -30.63
CA LEU A 7 -45.08 72.05 -32.03
C LEU A 7 -43.61 72.51 -32.20
N LEU A 8 -43.08 73.30 -31.26
CA LEU A 8 -41.69 73.74 -31.28
C LEU A 8 -40.71 72.62 -30.87
N GLN A 9 -41.07 71.78 -29.89
CA GLN A 9 -40.25 70.62 -29.53
C GLN A 9 -40.28 69.53 -30.62
N PHE A 10 -41.41 69.33 -31.30
CA PHE A 10 -41.51 68.33 -32.38
C PHE A 10 -40.71 68.72 -33.63
N SER A 11 -40.64 70.02 -33.94
CA SER A 11 -39.88 70.52 -35.09
C SER A 11 -38.36 70.52 -34.85
N ILE A 12 -37.89 70.71 -33.61
CA ILE A 12 -36.46 70.61 -33.27
C ILE A 12 -35.96 69.16 -33.30
N VAL A 13 -36.78 68.20 -32.85
CA VAL A 13 -36.42 66.76 -32.89
C VAL A 13 -36.42 66.22 -34.33
N LEU A 14 -37.35 66.66 -35.18
CA LEU A 14 -37.37 66.27 -36.60
C LEU A 14 -36.19 66.88 -37.40
N PHE A 15 -35.77 68.10 -37.05
CA PHE A 15 -34.61 68.76 -37.69
C PHE A 15 -33.27 68.11 -37.29
N LEU A 16 -33.15 67.62 -36.03
CA LEU A 16 -31.97 66.88 -35.58
C LEU A 16 -31.90 65.45 -36.17
N LEU A 17 -33.04 64.80 -36.42
CA LEU A 17 -33.09 63.49 -37.10
C LEU A 17 -32.75 63.57 -38.60
N LEU A 18 -33.09 64.69 -39.27
CA LEU A 18 -32.76 64.91 -40.68
C LEU A 18 -31.28 65.30 -40.90
N LEU A 19 -30.60 65.87 -39.89
CA LEU A 19 -29.16 66.14 -39.95
C LEU A 19 -28.28 64.87 -39.75
N SER A 20 -28.85 63.77 -39.24
CA SER A 20 -28.16 62.47 -39.17
C SER A 20 -28.26 61.62 -40.45
N PHE A 21 -28.99 62.08 -41.46
CA PHE A 21 -29.08 61.46 -42.80
C PHE A 21 -28.55 62.42 -43.89
N GLN A 22 -27.26 62.78 -43.81
CA GLN A 22 -26.52 63.18 -45.01
C GLN A 22 -25.66 62.03 -45.49
N ALA A 23 -26.21 61.33 -46.49
CA ALA A 23 -25.45 60.44 -47.35
C ALA A 23 -24.42 61.27 -48.12
N TYR A 24 -23.14 61.12 -47.78
CA TYR A 24 -22.06 61.46 -48.68
C TYR A 24 -21.94 60.36 -49.74
N PRO A 25 -21.96 60.69 -51.05
CA PRO A 25 -21.68 59.71 -52.09
C PRO A 25 -20.17 59.48 -52.13
N THR A 26 -19.66 58.56 -51.32
CA THR A 26 -18.32 57.99 -51.55
C THR A 26 -18.47 56.87 -52.56
N THR A 27 -18.06 57.18 -53.78
CA THR A 27 -17.61 56.28 -54.83
C THR A 27 -17.25 54.88 -54.32
N ALA A 28 -18.18 53.95 -54.52
CA ALA A 28 -17.90 52.53 -54.43
C ALA A 28 -16.95 52.17 -55.59
N LEU A 29 -15.66 52.02 -55.29
CA LEU A 29 -14.74 51.23 -56.10
C LEU A 29 -13.58 50.70 -55.22
N SER A 30 -13.62 49.39 -54.94
CA SER A 30 -12.49 48.48 -54.61
C SER A 30 -12.07 48.06 -53.18
N SER A 31 -12.67 48.48 -52.05
CA SER A 31 -12.09 48.15 -50.72
C SER A 31 -12.61 46.89 -49.97
N VAL A 32 -13.60 46.15 -50.48
CA VAL A 32 -14.26 45.04 -49.73
C VAL A 32 -13.42 43.75 -49.64
N ASN A 33 -12.30 43.65 -50.38
CA ASN A 33 -11.47 42.43 -50.46
C ASN A 33 -10.24 42.40 -49.54
N GLU A 34 -9.90 43.48 -48.81
CA GLU A 34 -8.68 43.50 -47.97
C GLU A 34 -8.90 43.00 -46.53
N THR A 35 -10.12 43.01 -45.99
CA THR A 35 -10.34 42.65 -44.57
C THR A 35 -9.95 41.20 -44.24
N ASP A 36 -10.31 40.24 -45.10
CA ASP A 36 -10.00 38.83 -44.86
C ASP A 36 -8.49 38.57 -45.05
N LYS A 37 -7.87 39.20 -46.05
CA LYS A 37 -6.43 39.14 -46.27
C LYS A 37 -5.65 39.69 -45.08
N LEU A 38 -6.04 40.84 -44.54
CA LEU A 38 -5.41 41.43 -43.35
C LEU A 38 -5.56 40.54 -42.12
N ALA A 39 -6.73 39.90 -41.93
CA ALA A 39 -6.93 38.95 -40.84
C ALA A 39 -6.03 37.72 -40.98
N LEU A 40 -5.88 37.17 -42.19
CA LEU A 40 -4.94 36.06 -42.45
C LEU A 40 -3.49 36.50 -42.24
N LEU A 41 -3.07 37.69 -42.69
CA LEU A 41 -1.72 38.19 -42.44
C LEU A 41 -1.46 38.42 -40.94
N ALA A 42 -2.46 38.84 -40.17
CA ALA A 42 -2.35 38.91 -38.72
C ALA A 42 -2.15 37.52 -38.08
N ILE A 43 -2.83 36.48 -38.58
CA ILE A 43 -2.60 35.08 -38.18
C ILE A 43 -1.16 34.68 -38.49
N LYS A 44 -0.68 34.90 -39.72
CA LYS A 44 0.71 34.63 -40.12
C LYS A 44 1.70 35.34 -39.19
N GLY A 45 1.45 36.60 -38.84
CA GLY A 45 2.31 37.39 -37.96
C GLY A 45 2.38 36.89 -36.51
N ARG A 46 1.46 36.01 -36.08
CA ARG A 46 1.49 35.36 -34.77
C ARG A 46 2.14 33.97 -34.79
N ILE A 47 2.52 33.46 -35.96
CA ILE A 47 3.29 32.23 -36.08
C ILE A 47 4.76 32.57 -35.86
N THR A 48 5.33 32.05 -34.77
CA THR A 48 6.74 32.26 -34.42
C THR A 48 7.65 31.23 -35.04
N GLN A 49 7.14 30.02 -35.30
CA GLN A 49 7.90 28.94 -35.94
C GLN A 49 7.00 28.12 -36.86
N ASP A 50 7.52 27.79 -38.04
CA ASP A 50 6.86 27.00 -39.07
C ASP A 50 7.85 25.97 -39.62
N ILE A 51 7.82 24.77 -39.04
CA ILE A 51 8.80 23.71 -39.31
C ILE A 51 8.71 23.21 -40.76
N HIS A 52 7.51 23.24 -41.35
CA HIS A 52 7.24 22.71 -42.69
C HIS A 52 7.15 23.78 -43.77
N GLY A 53 7.40 25.06 -43.43
CA GLY A 53 7.38 26.17 -44.39
C GLY A 53 6.02 26.42 -45.04
N ILE A 54 4.92 26.08 -44.36
CA ILE A 54 3.54 26.27 -44.85
C ILE A 54 3.24 27.75 -45.12
N MET A 55 3.72 28.63 -44.25
CA MET A 55 3.54 30.08 -44.29
C MET A 55 4.28 30.74 -45.47
N ASN A 56 5.16 30.00 -46.16
CA ASN A 56 5.79 30.46 -47.41
C ASN A 56 4.77 30.62 -48.54
N SER A 57 3.69 29.83 -48.53
CA SER A 57 2.60 29.96 -49.51
C SER A 57 1.76 31.22 -49.28
N TRP A 58 1.79 31.80 -48.07
CA TRP A 58 1.04 33.00 -47.70
C TRP A 58 1.83 34.26 -48.08
N ASN A 59 2.01 34.48 -49.38
CA ASN A 59 2.82 35.57 -49.93
C ASN A 59 2.02 36.41 -50.95
N GLU A 60 2.61 37.52 -51.41
CA GLU A 60 1.95 38.44 -52.35
C GLU A 60 1.85 37.89 -53.78
N SER A 61 2.54 36.79 -54.11
CA SER A 61 2.56 36.22 -55.45
C SER A 61 1.27 35.46 -55.80
N PHE A 62 0.47 35.08 -54.79
CA PHE A 62 -0.79 34.37 -54.97
C PHE A 62 -1.94 35.08 -54.27
N HIS A 63 -3.16 34.95 -54.81
CA HIS A 63 -4.34 35.41 -54.12
C HIS A 63 -4.53 34.58 -52.84
N PHE A 64 -4.96 35.20 -51.74
CA PHE A 64 -5.05 34.54 -50.43
C PHE A 64 -6.02 33.34 -50.38
N CYS A 65 -6.89 33.19 -51.39
CA CYS A 65 -7.75 32.03 -51.54
C CYS A 65 -7.02 30.77 -52.03
N ASP A 66 -5.81 30.93 -52.56
CA ASP A 66 -4.93 29.86 -53.04
C ASP A 66 -3.84 29.51 -52.01
N TRP A 67 -3.79 30.24 -50.88
CA TRP A 67 -2.87 29.95 -49.78
C TRP A 67 -3.20 28.61 -49.13
N ILE A 68 -2.16 27.85 -48.76
CA ILE A 68 -2.34 26.53 -48.15
C ILE A 68 -3.19 26.66 -46.90
N GLY A 69 -4.26 25.86 -46.83
CA GLY A 69 -5.18 25.83 -45.70
C GLY A 69 -6.31 26.85 -45.74
N VAL A 70 -6.34 27.76 -46.71
CA VAL A 70 -7.44 28.75 -46.88
C VAL A 70 -8.43 28.26 -47.92
N THR A 71 -9.72 28.35 -47.66
CA THR A 71 -10.77 28.10 -48.67
C THR A 71 -11.79 29.22 -48.70
N CYS A 72 -11.95 29.84 -49.87
CA CYS A 72 -12.90 30.92 -50.08
C CYS A 72 -14.27 30.46 -50.63
N SER A 73 -15.28 31.31 -50.45
CA SER A 73 -16.61 31.08 -50.96
C SER A 73 -16.65 31.12 -52.49
N ARG A 74 -17.25 30.09 -53.10
CA ARG A 74 -17.57 30.10 -54.54
C ARG A 74 -18.63 31.14 -54.92
N ARG A 75 -19.53 31.49 -53.98
CA ARG A 75 -20.64 32.44 -54.21
C ARG A 75 -20.25 33.88 -53.90
N HIS A 76 -19.43 34.08 -52.86
CA HIS A 76 -18.95 35.40 -52.45
C HIS A 76 -17.44 35.47 -52.64
N LYS A 77 -17.00 35.84 -53.85
CA LYS A 77 -15.58 35.91 -54.22
C LYS A 77 -14.80 36.73 -53.18
N GLY A 78 -13.64 36.22 -52.76
CA GLY A 78 -12.77 36.88 -51.78
C GLY A 78 -13.16 36.71 -50.31
N ARG A 79 -14.22 35.96 -49.98
CA ARG A 79 -14.61 35.70 -48.58
C ARG A 79 -14.14 34.32 -48.10
N VAL A 80 -13.37 34.26 -47.01
CA VAL A 80 -12.87 33.01 -46.44
C VAL A 80 -13.99 32.25 -45.73
N THR A 81 -14.05 30.94 -45.96
CA THR A 81 -15.09 30.04 -45.41
C THR A 81 -14.53 28.89 -44.58
N LEU A 82 -13.28 28.50 -44.79
CA LEU A 82 -12.59 27.48 -43.99
C LEU A 82 -11.13 27.90 -43.84
N LEU A 83 -10.60 27.77 -42.62
CA LEU A 83 -9.19 27.83 -42.30
C LEU A 83 -8.79 26.47 -41.71
N SER A 84 -7.92 25.72 -42.41
CA SER A 84 -7.49 24.38 -42.02
C SER A 84 -5.97 24.25 -42.09
N LEU A 85 -5.33 24.25 -40.92
CA LEU A 85 -3.88 24.16 -40.72
C LEU A 85 -3.53 23.00 -39.76
N GLU A 86 -4.29 21.92 -39.78
CA GLU A 86 -4.07 20.74 -38.95
C GLU A 86 -2.75 20.02 -39.29
N ARG A 87 -2.05 19.52 -38.24
CA ARG A 87 -0.81 18.74 -38.35
C ARG A 87 0.28 19.43 -39.18
N ARG A 88 0.50 20.72 -38.92
CA ARG A 88 1.46 21.55 -39.67
C ARG A 88 2.70 21.95 -38.88
N GLY A 89 2.84 21.50 -37.63
CA GLY A 89 4.00 21.81 -36.80
C GLY A 89 4.17 23.32 -36.55
N LEU A 90 3.04 24.04 -36.51
CA LEU A 90 3.03 25.50 -36.32
C LEU A 90 3.13 25.83 -34.83
N ILE A 91 3.99 26.79 -34.49
CA ILE A 91 4.12 27.35 -33.15
C ILE A 91 3.76 28.83 -33.21
N GLY A 92 2.89 29.28 -32.30
CA GLY A 92 2.40 30.67 -32.32
C GLY A 92 1.20 30.86 -31.42
N SER A 93 0.44 31.94 -31.64
CA SER A 93 -0.80 32.23 -30.91
C SER A 93 -1.94 32.58 -31.87
N ILE A 94 -3.19 32.48 -31.40
CA ILE A 94 -4.36 32.84 -32.20
C ILE A 94 -4.67 34.34 -31.99
N PRO A 95 -4.52 35.21 -33.01
CA PRO A 95 -4.80 36.62 -32.85
C PRO A 95 -6.31 36.92 -32.79
N PRO A 96 -6.74 37.98 -32.07
CA PRO A 96 -8.10 38.50 -32.08
C PRO A 96 -8.69 38.76 -33.48
N GLN A 97 -7.83 39.14 -34.44
CA GLN A 97 -8.20 39.44 -35.82
C GLN A 97 -8.85 38.25 -36.56
N ILE A 98 -8.74 37.02 -36.03
CA ILE A 98 -9.49 35.87 -36.56
C ILE A 98 -11.00 36.13 -36.59
N GLY A 99 -11.52 36.93 -35.66
CA GLY A 99 -12.92 37.34 -35.60
C GLY A 99 -13.39 38.21 -36.78
N ASN A 100 -12.46 38.79 -37.56
CA ASN A 100 -12.79 39.61 -38.73
C ASN A 100 -13.18 38.77 -39.96
N LEU A 101 -12.90 37.45 -39.95
CA LEU A 101 -13.24 36.53 -41.04
C LEU A 101 -14.74 36.16 -41.01
N SER A 102 -15.64 37.13 -41.16
CA SER A 102 -17.08 36.97 -40.89
C SER A 102 -17.84 35.90 -41.71
N PHE A 103 -17.23 35.36 -42.77
CA PHE A 103 -17.82 34.30 -43.60
C PHE A 103 -17.39 32.88 -43.21
N LEU A 104 -16.51 32.78 -42.21
CA LEU A 104 -15.87 31.54 -41.81
C LEU A 104 -16.88 30.57 -41.19
N ARG A 105 -16.82 29.33 -41.67
CA ARG A 105 -17.70 28.22 -41.26
C ARG A 105 -16.94 27.13 -40.52
N GLY A 106 -15.63 27.01 -40.75
CA GLY A 106 -14.80 26.02 -40.10
C GLY A 106 -13.41 26.56 -39.77
N ILE A 107 -12.93 26.29 -38.55
CA ILE A 107 -11.54 26.46 -38.12
C ILE A 107 -11.01 25.08 -37.72
N ASN A 108 -9.90 24.65 -38.32
CA ASN A 108 -9.16 23.46 -37.91
C ASN A 108 -7.69 23.82 -37.69
N LEU A 109 -7.27 23.91 -36.43
CA LEU A 109 -5.89 24.18 -36.03
C LEU A 109 -5.29 23.02 -35.21
N ALA A 110 -5.92 21.84 -35.27
CA ALA A 110 -5.56 20.71 -34.42
C ALA A 110 -4.14 20.19 -34.67
N GLU A 111 -3.55 19.58 -33.64
CA GLU A 111 -2.23 18.92 -33.71
C GLU A 111 -1.11 19.89 -34.17
N ASN A 112 -0.96 20.97 -33.42
CA ASN A 112 0.11 21.97 -33.57
C ASN A 112 0.63 22.34 -32.17
N SER A 113 1.33 23.47 -32.05
CA SER A 113 1.80 24.00 -30.77
C SER A 113 1.33 25.45 -30.58
N PHE A 114 0.07 25.74 -30.92
CA PHE A 114 -0.53 27.03 -30.60
C PHE A 114 -0.63 27.22 -29.09
N GLN A 115 -0.20 28.38 -28.60
CA GLN A 115 -0.15 28.77 -27.19
C GLN A 115 -0.90 30.07 -26.93
N GLY A 116 -1.04 30.42 -25.66
CA GLY A 116 -1.79 31.60 -25.21
C GLY A 116 -3.29 31.36 -25.14
N GLU A 117 -4.06 32.43 -24.92
CA GLU A 117 -5.51 32.35 -24.75
C GLU A 117 -6.26 32.22 -26.08
N ILE A 118 -7.46 31.66 -26.00
CA ILE A 118 -8.40 31.66 -27.12
C ILE A 118 -9.09 33.04 -27.18
N PRO A 119 -9.00 33.79 -28.29
CA PRO A 119 -9.54 35.14 -28.36
C PRO A 119 -11.07 35.16 -28.29
N GLN A 120 -11.62 36.12 -27.53
CA GLN A 120 -13.08 36.30 -27.36
C GLN A 120 -13.78 36.69 -28.67
N GLU A 121 -13.04 37.30 -29.60
CA GLU A 121 -13.50 37.75 -30.92
C GLU A 121 -13.91 36.59 -31.83
N ILE A 122 -13.57 35.32 -31.49
CA ILE A 122 -14.15 34.16 -32.18
C ILE A 122 -15.69 34.20 -32.12
N GLY A 123 -16.27 34.78 -31.07
CA GLY A 123 -17.71 35.00 -30.98
C GLY A 123 -18.31 35.86 -32.12
N HIS A 124 -17.51 36.67 -32.82
CA HIS A 124 -17.98 37.44 -33.99
C HIS A 124 -18.28 36.56 -35.21
N LEU A 125 -17.80 35.30 -35.22
CA LEU A 125 -17.98 34.36 -36.31
C LEU A 125 -19.36 33.67 -36.26
N SER A 126 -20.42 34.44 -36.50
CA SER A 126 -21.82 33.95 -36.43
C SER A 126 -22.16 32.81 -37.39
N ARG A 127 -21.33 32.55 -38.41
CA ARG A 127 -21.49 31.47 -39.40
C ARG A 127 -20.69 30.22 -39.06
N LEU A 128 -19.90 30.24 -37.99
CA LEU A 128 -19.05 29.14 -37.58
C LEU A 128 -19.90 27.91 -37.25
N ARG A 129 -19.48 26.76 -37.77
CA ARG A 129 -20.12 25.44 -37.59
C ARG A 129 -19.17 24.42 -37.00
N PHE A 130 -17.87 24.59 -37.23
CA PHE A 130 -16.84 23.66 -36.83
C PHE A 130 -15.66 24.45 -36.25
N LEU A 131 -15.29 24.15 -35.01
CA LEU A 131 -14.11 24.71 -34.35
C LEU A 131 -13.32 23.56 -33.73
N ASN A 132 -12.17 23.26 -34.31
CA ASN A 132 -11.23 22.28 -33.79
C ASN A 132 -9.88 22.92 -33.46
N LEU A 133 -9.56 22.94 -32.17
CA LEU A 133 -8.33 23.47 -31.59
C LEU A 133 -7.57 22.38 -30.80
N SER A 134 -7.92 21.10 -30.97
CA SER A 134 -7.40 20.01 -30.14
C SER A 134 -5.90 19.77 -30.31
N ASN A 135 -5.24 19.20 -29.30
CA ASN A 135 -3.81 18.87 -29.33
C ASN A 135 -2.95 20.11 -29.62
N ASN A 136 -3.00 21.07 -28.70
CA ASN A 136 -2.21 22.30 -28.71
C ASN A 136 -1.77 22.65 -27.27
N ALA A 137 -1.18 23.83 -27.09
CA ALA A 137 -0.73 24.36 -25.80
C ALA A 137 -1.56 25.60 -25.37
N LEU A 138 -2.84 25.66 -25.74
CA LEU A 138 -3.73 26.80 -25.45
C LEU A 138 -4.05 26.84 -23.95
N GLN A 139 -4.10 28.05 -23.40
CA GLN A 139 -4.30 28.35 -21.97
C GLN A 139 -5.51 29.28 -21.77
N GLY A 140 -5.77 29.66 -20.52
CA GLY A 140 -6.85 30.58 -20.17
C GLY A 140 -8.23 29.92 -20.17
N GLU A 141 -9.28 30.75 -20.07
CA GLU A 141 -10.66 30.27 -19.99
C GLU A 141 -11.28 30.02 -21.37
N ILE A 142 -12.27 29.13 -21.43
CA ILE A 142 -13.10 28.96 -22.63
C ILE A 142 -13.89 30.25 -22.90
N PRO A 143 -13.83 30.83 -24.12
CA PRO A 143 -14.52 32.08 -24.41
C PRO A 143 -16.04 32.00 -24.29
N GLY A 144 -16.60 32.77 -23.34
CA GLY A 144 -18.04 32.85 -23.12
C GLY A 144 -18.81 33.40 -24.33
N ASN A 145 -18.14 34.21 -25.17
CA ASN A 145 -18.67 34.79 -26.41
C ASN A 145 -18.92 33.77 -27.53
N LEU A 146 -18.49 32.51 -27.37
CA LEU A 146 -18.85 31.44 -28.31
C LEU A 146 -20.37 31.23 -28.39
N SER A 147 -21.14 31.72 -27.41
CA SER A 147 -22.61 31.74 -27.43
C SER A 147 -23.20 32.45 -28.66
N PHE A 148 -22.47 33.42 -29.25
CA PHE A 148 -22.88 34.12 -30.46
C PHE A 148 -22.71 33.29 -31.75
N CYS A 149 -21.95 32.19 -31.71
CA CYS A 149 -21.80 31.25 -32.81
C CYS A 149 -22.99 30.27 -32.87
N SER A 150 -24.21 30.76 -33.11
CA SER A 150 -25.44 29.95 -33.07
C SER A 150 -25.52 28.82 -34.12
N GLY A 151 -24.56 28.76 -35.04
CA GLY A 151 -24.41 27.71 -36.05
C GLY A 151 -23.51 26.56 -35.63
N LEU A 152 -22.84 26.65 -34.48
CA LEU A 152 -21.78 25.73 -34.08
C LEU A 152 -22.32 24.33 -33.83
N ALA A 153 -21.74 23.36 -34.53
CA ALA A 153 -22.11 21.95 -34.48
C ALA A 153 -21.01 21.08 -33.86
N VAL A 154 -19.74 21.44 -34.07
CA VAL A 154 -18.59 20.74 -33.49
C VAL A 154 -17.71 21.74 -32.78
N LEU A 155 -17.49 21.50 -31.49
CA LEU A 155 -16.53 22.21 -30.67
C LEU A 155 -15.57 21.21 -30.05
N ASN A 156 -14.32 21.21 -30.52
CA ASN A 156 -13.26 20.37 -30.00
C ASN A 156 -12.09 21.25 -29.54
N MET A 157 -11.82 21.24 -28.24
CA MET A 157 -10.70 21.92 -27.59
C MET A 157 -9.90 20.95 -26.69
N SER A 158 -10.00 19.66 -26.97
CA SER A 158 -9.35 18.61 -26.17
C SER A 158 -7.82 18.67 -26.21
N ASN A 159 -7.16 18.12 -25.19
CA ASN A 159 -5.70 18.06 -25.06
C ASN A 159 -5.05 19.46 -25.21
N ASN A 160 -5.34 20.33 -24.24
CA ASN A 160 -4.79 21.68 -24.09
C ASN A 160 -4.54 21.95 -22.58
N MET A 161 -4.25 23.20 -22.20
CA MET A 161 -4.06 23.65 -20.82
C MET A 161 -5.15 24.65 -20.41
N LEU A 162 -6.39 24.46 -20.89
CA LEU A 162 -7.51 25.35 -20.58
C LEU A 162 -7.93 25.23 -19.12
N VAL A 163 -8.19 26.37 -18.49
CA VAL A 163 -8.57 26.50 -17.07
C VAL A 163 -9.95 27.14 -16.93
N GLY A 164 -10.39 27.32 -15.68
CA GLY A 164 -11.67 27.97 -15.38
C GLY A 164 -12.86 27.05 -15.56
N LYS A 165 -14.06 27.62 -15.52
CA LYS A 165 -15.33 26.87 -15.59
C LYS A 165 -15.79 26.71 -17.03
N ILE A 166 -16.54 25.65 -17.31
CA ILE A 166 -17.32 25.57 -18.55
C ILE A 166 -18.35 26.72 -18.53
N PRO A 167 -18.32 27.70 -19.46
CA PRO A 167 -19.07 28.94 -19.31
C PRO A 167 -20.59 28.74 -19.35
N ASN A 168 -21.30 29.31 -18.37
CA ASN A 168 -22.77 29.31 -18.35
C ASN A 168 -23.36 30.23 -19.44
N SER A 169 -22.60 31.20 -19.96
CA SER A 169 -23.05 32.07 -21.06
C SER A 169 -23.35 31.31 -22.36
N LEU A 170 -22.86 30.07 -22.50
CA LEU A 170 -23.20 29.22 -23.63
C LEU A 170 -24.67 28.76 -23.62
N GLU A 171 -25.39 28.95 -22.51
CA GLU A 171 -26.82 28.64 -22.37
C GLU A 171 -27.72 29.50 -23.27
N THR A 172 -27.39 30.77 -23.51
CA THR A 172 -28.27 31.72 -24.20
C THR A 172 -28.49 31.35 -25.68
N LEU A 173 -29.61 30.65 -25.96
CA LEU A 173 -30.37 30.50 -27.22
C LEU A 173 -29.67 29.89 -28.47
N GLY A 174 -28.34 29.73 -28.51
CA GLY A 174 -27.62 29.44 -29.77
C GLY A 174 -27.18 27.99 -30.05
N MET A 175 -26.91 27.16 -29.03
CA MET A 175 -26.21 25.88 -29.22
C MET A 175 -27.11 24.67 -29.52
N LYS A 176 -28.32 24.88 -30.06
CA LYS A 176 -29.22 23.77 -30.43
C LYS A 176 -28.63 22.86 -31.52
N LYS A 177 -27.66 23.36 -32.28
CA LYS A 177 -26.99 22.60 -33.35
C LYS A 177 -25.75 21.86 -32.87
N LEU A 178 -25.30 22.11 -31.64
CA LEU A 178 -24.11 21.48 -31.09
C LEU A 178 -24.34 19.97 -31.00
N ASN A 179 -23.52 19.24 -31.74
CA ASN A 179 -23.56 17.79 -31.87
C ASN A 179 -22.39 17.15 -31.11
N THR A 180 -21.20 17.73 -31.22
CA THR A 180 -19.98 17.26 -30.57
C THR A 180 -19.39 18.34 -29.68
N LEU A 181 -19.18 18.01 -28.41
CA LEU A 181 -18.48 18.84 -27.44
C LEU A 181 -17.36 18.04 -26.78
N PHE A 182 -16.12 18.29 -27.17
CA PHE A 182 -14.93 17.66 -26.61
C PHE A 182 -14.05 18.70 -25.92
N LEU A 183 -13.97 18.59 -24.59
CA LEU A 183 -13.16 19.44 -23.71
C LEU A 183 -12.21 18.59 -22.85
N ASN A 184 -12.05 17.30 -23.18
CA ASN A 184 -11.24 16.37 -22.41
C ASN A 184 -9.75 16.74 -22.38
N SER A 185 -9.03 16.27 -21.37
CA SER A 185 -7.60 16.49 -21.16
C SER A 185 -7.25 17.98 -21.10
N ASN A 186 -7.78 18.67 -20.10
CA ASN A 186 -7.55 20.08 -19.78
C ASN A 186 -7.51 20.25 -18.24
N GLU A 187 -7.45 21.49 -17.75
CA GLU A 187 -7.48 21.83 -16.32
C GLU A 187 -8.81 22.51 -15.90
N LEU A 188 -9.92 22.16 -16.55
CA LEU A 188 -11.24 22.77 -16.28
C LEU A 188 -11.74 22.40 -14.88
N ILE A 189 -12.33 23.38 -14.20
CA ILE A 189 -12.86 23.28 -12.83
C ILE A 189 -14.37 23.54 -12.79
N GLY A 190 -14.98 23.35 -11.61
CA GLY A 190 -16.40 23.60 -11.40
C GLY A 190 -17.27 22.39 -11.73
N THR A 191 -18.57 22.62 -11.86
CA THR A 191 -19.56 21.57 -12.11
C THR A 191 -19.90 21.44 -13.59
N ILE A 192 -20.34 20.25 -14.02
CA ILE A 192 -20.95 20.07 -15.35
C ILE A 192 -22.19 20.97 -15.46
N PRO A 193 -22.25 21.90 -16.45
CA PRO A 193 -23.37 22.83 -16.54
C PRO A 193 -24.70 22.18 -16.90
N LYS A 194 -25.78 22.60 -16.23
CA LYS A 194 -27.15 22.10 -16.46
C LYS A 194 -27.68 22.39 -17.86
N TRP A 195 -27.21 23.48 -18.49
CA TRP A 195 -27.66 23.89 -19.82
C TRP A 195 -27.32 22.88 -20.91
N LEU A 196 -26.34 22.00 -20.69
CA LEU A 196 -26.00 20.92 -21.63
C LEU A 196 -27.21 20.04 -21.94
N GLY A 197 -28.12 19.85 -20.98
CA GLY A 197 -29.37 19.13 -21.21
C GLY A 197 -30.35 19.82 -22.18
N ASN A 198 -30.15 21.10 -22.51
CA ASN A 198 -30.96 21.83 -23.50
C ASN A 198 -30.33 21.79 -24.91
N ALA A 199 -29.11 21.26 -25.07
CA ALA A 199 -28.45 21.09 -26.37
C ALA A 199 -28.98 19.83 -27.07
N SER A 200 -30.23 19.85 -27.53
CA SER A 200 -30.96 18.65 -28.00
C SER A 200 -30.31 17.87 -29.16
N SER A 201 -29.39 18.47 -29.93
CA SER A 201 -28.64 17.78 -30.99
C SER A 201 -27.34 17.12 -30.52
N LEU A 202 -26.97 17.29 -29.25
CA LEU A 202 -25.71 16.76 -28.70
C LEU A 202 -25.73 15.24 -28.73
N ALA A 203 -24.80 14.68 -29.49
CA ALA A 203 -24.60 13.25 -29.65
C ALA A 203 -23.33 12.77 -28.93
N GLN A 204 -22.32 13.64 -28.82
CA GLN A 204 -21.03 13.29 -28.24
C GLN A 204 -20.57 14.34 -27.23
N LEU A 205 -20.36 13.91 -25.98
CA LEU A 205 -19.88 14.75 -24.90
C LEU A 205 -18.67 14.08 -24.22
N SER A 206 -17.50 14.72 -24.30
CA SER A 206 -16.29 14.27 -23.59
C SER A 206 -15.72 15.38 -22.73
N LEU A 207 -15.67 15.12 -21.44
CA LEU A 207 -15.10 15.96 -20.38
C LEU A 207 -14.01 15.20 -19.60
N ILE A 208 -13.53 14.08 -20.15
CA ILE A 208 -12.55 13.17 -19.52
C ILE A 208 -11.28 13.92 -19.11
N SER A 209 -10.62 13.53 -18.02
CA SER A 209 -9.33 14.09 -17.59
C SER A 209 -9.37 15.62 -17.42
N ASN A 210 -10.15 16.07 -16.45
CA ASN A 210 -10.23 17.47 -16.00
C ASN A 210 -10.28 17.50 -14.47
N ARG A 211 -10.57 18.67 -13.88
CA ARG A 211 -10.75 18.86 -12.43
C ARG A 211 -12.20 19.22 -12.08
N LEU A 212 -13.16 18.69 -12.83
CA LEU A 212 -14.59 18.92 -12.60
C LEU A 212 -15.05 18.21 -11.32
N HIS A 213 -15.97 18.82 -10.58
CA HIS A 213 -16.52 18.27 -9.34
C HIS A 213 -18.05 18.38 -9.29
N GLY A 214 -18.67 17.84 -8.24
CA GLY A 214 -20.13 17.77 -8.11
C GLY A 214 -20.73 16.60 -8.87
N SER A 215 -22.05 16.59 -9.07
CA SER A 215 -22.76 15.46 -9.67
C SER A 215 -23.03 15.63 -11.16
N ILE A 216 -23.31 14.52 -11.85
CA ILE A 216 -23.85 14.56 -13.22
C ILE A 216 -25.25 15.21 -13.18
N PRO A 217 -25.52 16.28 -13.96
CA PRO A 217 -26.83 16.93 -13.97
C PRO A 217 -27.93 16.05 -14.53
N VAL A 218 -29.05 15.92 -13.82
CA VAL A 218 -30.23 15.17 -14.28
C VAL A 218 -30.76 15.68 -15.63
N GLN A 219 -30.52 16.95 -15.97
CA GLN A 219 -30.94 17.54 -17.25
C GLN A 219 -30.34 16.83 -18.47
N LEU A 220 -29.20 16.13 -18.34
CA LEU A 220 -28.60 15.38 -19.45
C LEU A 220 -29.52 14.26 -19.98
N VAL A 221 -30.51 13.79 -19.20
CA VAL A 221 -31.52 12.82 -19.64
C VAL A 221 -32.33 13.29 -20.86
N LYS A 222 -32.38 14.60 -21.12
CA LYS A 222 -33.08 15.15 -22.28
C LYS A 222 -32.36 14.88 -23.61
N LEU A 223 -31.11 14.44 -23.57
CA LEU A 223 -30.26 14.23 -24.75
C LEU A 223 -30.51 12.85 -25.37
N GLN A 224 -31.64 12.70 -26.04
CA GLN A 224 -32.10 11.43 -26.63
C GLN A 224 -31.23 10.92 -27.80
N ASN A 225 -30.30 11.74 -28.30
CA ASN A 225 -29.35 11.37 -29.35
C ASN A 225 -27.93 11.12 -28.82
N LEU A 226 -27.73 11.18 -27.49
CA LEU A 226 -26.41 11.05 -26.87
C LEU A 226 -25.92 9.61 -27.05
N SER A 227 -24.85 9.45 -27.85
CA SER A 227 -24.20 8.16 -28.11
C SER A 227 -22.88 8.00 -27.36
N TYR A 228 -22.23 9.11 -27.00
CA TYR A 228 -20.98 9.10 -26.24
C TYR A 228 -21.11 10.04 -25.03
N LEU A 229 -20.95 9.49 -23.82
CA LEU A 229 -20.84 10.24 -22.58
C LEU A 229 -19.54 9.85 -21.86
N GLY A 230 -18.54 10.74 -21.91
CA GLY A 230 -17.26 10.56 -21.23
C GLY A 230 -17.02 11.62 -20.18
N VAL A 231 -16.93 11.21 -18.91
CA VAL A 231 -16.63 12.08 -17.76
C VAL A 231 -15.56 11.48 -16.84
N SER A 232 -14.86 10.43 -17.29
CA SER A 232 -13.81 9.76 -16.53
C SER A 232 -12.70 10.70 -16.06
N SER A 233 -12.00 10.33 -14.99
CA SER A 233 -10.82 11.02 -14.47
C SER A 233 -11.10 12.48 -14.11
N ASN A 234 -12.04 12.65 -13.17
CA ASN A 234 -12.45 13.93 -12.59
C ASN A 234 -12.69 13.74 -11.07
N TYR A 235 -13.22 14.76 -10.40
CA TYR A 235 -13.65 14.73 -8.99
C TYR A 235 -15.18 14.70 -8.85
N LEU A 236 -15.88 14.08 -9.81
CA LEU A 236 -17.35 14.01 -9.80
C LEU A 236 -17.81 13.03 -8.73
N SER A 237 -18.92 13.35 -8.06
CA SER A 237 -19.45 12.59 -6.93
C SER A 237 -20.96 12.41 -7.00
N GLY A 238 -21.49 11.60 -6.09
CA GLY A 238 -22.92 11.33 -5.99
C GLY A 238 -23.37 10.13 -6.84
N ILE A 239 -24.68 9.97 -6.99
CA ILE A 239 -25.29 8.90 -7.78
C ILE A 239 -25.38 9.36 -9.23
N VAL A 240 -24.97 8.49 -10.17
CA VAL A 240 -25.26 8.68 -11.60
C VAL A 240 -26.78 8.68 -11.77
N PRO A 241 -27.42 9.77 -12.25
CA PRO A 241 -28.86 9.84 -12.35
C PRO A 241 -29.44 8.61 -13.06
N PRO A 242 -30.34 7.82 -12.43
CA PRO A 242 -30.77 6.54 -12.96
C PRO A 242 -31.32 6.61 -14.39
N ALA A 243 -31.94 7.74 -14.75
CA ALA A 243 -32.49 7.95 -16.07
C ALA A 243 -31.44 8.06 -17.19
N ILE A 244 -30.16 8.29 -16.89
CA ILE A 244 -29.06 8.20 -17.87
C ILE A 244 -28.92 6.77 -18.38
N TYR A 245 -29.15 5.77 -17.53
CA TYR A 245 -29.16 4.37 -17.93
C TYR A 245 -30.36 4.00 -18.82
N ASN A 246 -31.25 4.94 -19.14
CA ASN A 246 -32.37 4.74 -20.06
C ASN A 246 -32.21 5.50 -21.39
N LEU A 247 -31.02 6.05 -21.66
CA LEU A 247 -30.70 6.70 -22.93
C LEU A 247 -30.30 5.62 -23.96
N SER A 248 -31.28 5.00 -24.62
CA SER A 248 -31.07 3.88 -25.55
C SER A 248 -30.16 4.17 -26.75
N SER A 249 -29.85 5.45 -27.00
CA SER A 249 -28.86 5.90 -27.98
C SER A 249 -27.41 5.72 -27.54
N LEU A 250 -27.14 5.51 -26.25
CA LEU A 250 -25.78 5.39 -25.71
C LEU A 250 -25.06 4.15 -26.27
N ILE A 251 -23.84 4.39 -26.72
CA ILE A 251 -22.89 3.40 -27.22
C ILE A 251 -21.69 3.33 -26.27
N PHE A 252 -21.24 4.49 -25.77
CA PHE A 252 -20.07 4.61 -24.90
C PHE A 252 -20.44 5.35 -23.61
N LEU A 253 -20.26 4.70 -22.46
CA LEU A 253 -20.50 5.27 -21.13
C LEU A 253 -19.22 5.17 -20.27
N HIS A 254 -18.46 6.27 -20.21
CA HIS A 254 -17.17 6.32 -19.51
C HIS A 254 -17.26 7.23 -18.27
N LEU A 255 -17.20 6.60 -17.10
CA LEU A 255 -17.39 7.18 -15.77
C LEU A 255 -16.18 6.96 -14.83
N ALA A 256 -15.16 6.23 -15.27
CA ALA A 256 -14.07 5.74 -14.43
C ALA A 256 -13.27 6.85 -13.71
N HIS A 257 -12.58 6.50 -12.62
CA HIS A 257 -11.73 7.39 -11.82
C HIS A 257 -12.44 8.67 -11.39
N ASN A 258 -13.49 8.50 -10.59
CA ASN A 258 -14.30 9.56 -9.98
C ASN A 258 -14.68 9.14 -8.54
N GLN A 259 -15.67 9.79 -7.96
CA GLN A 259 -16.23 9.50 -6.63
C GLN A 259 -17.71 9.10 -6.72
N PHE A 260 -18.13 8.48 -7.84
CA PHE A 260 -19.50 8.01 -7.99
C PHE A 260 -19.79 6.85 -7.05
N HIS A 261 -21.00 6.83 -6.49
CA HIS A 261 -21.47 5.74 -5.64
C HIS A 261 -22.89 5.31 -6.03
N GLY A 262 -23.38 4.24 -5.40
CA GLY A 262 -24.69 3.64 -5.71
C GLY A 262 -24.53 2.33 -6.48
N GLN A 263 -25.60 1.89 -7.14
CA GLN A 263 -25.65 0.62 -7.88
C GLN A 263 -25.85 0.87 -9.37
N ILE A 264 -25.30 0.00 -10.21
CA ILE A 264 -25.66 -0.06 -11.62
C ILE A 264 -27.04 -0.76 -11.72
N PRO A 265 -28.03 -0.21 -12.46
CA PRO A 265 -29.35 -0.80 -12.56
C PRO A 265 -29.31 -2.23 -13.10
N ASN A 266 -30.11 -3.12 -12.49
CA ASN A 266 -30.18 -4.54 -12.86
C ASN A 266 -30.68 -4.77 -14.29
N ASP A 267 -31.36 -3.80 -14.90
CA ASP A 267 -31.94 -3.80 -16.25
C ASP A 267 -31.10 -3.00 -17.28
N ILE A 268 -29.86 -2.62 -16.94
CA ILE A 268 -29.00 -1.78 -17.79
C ILE A 268 -28.84 -2.31 -19.22
N GLY A 269 -28.67 -3.62 -19.44
CA GLY A 269 -28.50 -4.14 -20.80
C GLY A 269 -29.80 -4.26 -21.59
N LEU A 270 -30.96 -4.15 -20.94
CA LEU A 270 -32.27 -4.03 -21.60
C LEU A 270 -32.56 -2.59 -22.02
N THR A 271 -32.13 -1.64 -21.19
CA THR A 271 -32.36 -0.21 -21.38
C THR A 271 -31.32 0.46 -22.28
N LEU A 272 -30.09 -0.07 -22.31
CA LEU A 272 -28.98 0.35 -23.19
C LEU A 272 -28.56 -0.78 -24.16
N PRO A 273 -29.40 -1.18 -25.13
CA PRO A 273 -29.13 -2.33 -26.00
C PRO A 273 -27.98 -2.12 -27.00
N ASN A 274 -27.59 -0.86 -27.26
CA ASN A 274 -26.52 -0.49 -28.20
C ASN A 274 -25.16 -0.27 -27.54
N LEU A 275 -25.07 -0.51 -26.23
CA LEU A 275 -23.86 -0.27 -25.45
C LEU A 275 -22.72 -1.15 -25.96
N GLN A 276 -21.59 -0.53 -26.24
CA GLN A 276 -20.33 -1.20 -26.61
C GLN A 276 -19.36 -1.14 -25.44
N ASP A 277 -19.24 0.02 -24.79
CA ASP A 277 -18.28 0.20 -23.71
C ASP A 277 -18.98 0.76 -22.46
N ILE A 278 -18.77 0.07 -21.34
CA ILE A 278 -19.15 0.55 -20.02
C ILE A 278 -17.94 0.52 -19.09
N VAL A 279 -17.40 1.72 -18.85
CA VAL A 279 -16.14 1.91 -18.14
C VAL A 279 -16.42 2.73 -16.90
N CYS A 280 -16.48 2.10 -15.73
CA CYS A 280 -16.82 2.74 -14.46
C CYS A 280 -15.82 2.43 -13.34
N GLY A 281 -14.66 1.86 -13.68
CA GLY A 281 -13.60 1.54 -12.73
C GLY A 281 -13.11 2.70 -11.89
N GLY A 282 -12.54 2.47 -10.70
CA GLY A 282 -12.00 3.53 -9.84
C GLY A 282 -13.06 4.48 -9.27
N ASN A 283 -14.14 3.91 -8.74
CA ASN A 283 -15.26 4.63 -8.12
C ASN A 283 -15.68 3.91 -6.81
N TYR A 284 -16.84 4.26 -6.26
CA TYR A 284 -17.44 3.64 -5.08
C TYR A 284 -18.77 2.93 -5.41
N PHE A 285 -18.88 2.33 -6.61
CA PHE A 285 -20.06 1.54 -6.97
C PHE A 285 -20.16 0.28 -6.11
N THR A 286 -21.39 -0.12 -5.80
CA THR A 286 -21.74 -1.25 -4.92
C THR A 286 -22.80 -2.13 -5.59
N GLY A 287 -23.14 -3.25 -4.96
CA GLY A 287 -24.16 -4.18 -5.43
C GLY A 287 -23.59 -5.26 -6.37
N GLN A 288 -24.47 -6.02 -6.99
CA GLN A 288 -24.10 -7.13 -7.87
C GLN A 288 -23.88 -6.65 -9.31
N LEU A 289 -23.11 -7.42 -10.08
CA LEU A 289 -22.98 -7.22 -11.52
C LEU A 289 -24.33 -7.51 -12.21
N PRO A 290 -24.90 -6.56 -12.97
CA PRO A 290 -26.20 -6.77 -13.61
C PRO A 290 -26.19 -7.91 -14.63
N VAL A 291 -26.99 -8.95 -14.40
CA VAL A 291 -27.15 -10.06 -15.35
C VAL A 291 -27.72 -9.59 -16.69
N SER A 292 -28.48 -8.50 -16.71
CA SER A 292 -29.01 -7.93 -17.96
C SER A 292 -27.93 -7.41 -18.92
N LEU A 293 -26.67 -7.21 -18.49
CA LEU A 293 -25.57 -6.86 -19.40
C LEU A 293 -25.48 -7.83 -20.58
N LEU A 294 -25.88 -9.10 -20.38
CA LEU A 294 -25.97 -10.13 -21.41
C LEU A 294 -26.94 -9.80 -22.56
N ASN A 295 -27.83 -8.84 -22.37
CA ASN A 295 -28.78 -8.36 -23.38
C ASN A 295 -28.19 -7.28 -24.30
N ALA A 296 -27.12 -6.60 -23.89
CA ALA A 296 -26.38 -5.65 -24.71
C ALA A 296 -25.32 -6.41 -25.53
N SER A 297 -25.75 -7.10 -26.59
CA SER A 297 -24.92 -8.04 -27.35
C SER A 297 -23.74 -7.42 -28.10
N GLN A 298 -23.69 -6.08 -28.19
CA GLN A 298 -22.60 -5.33 -28.80
C GLN A 298 -21.49 -4.95 -27.81
N LEU A 299 -21.62 -5.32 -26.53
CA LEU A 299 -20.60 -5.03 -25.51
C LEU A 299 -19.25 -5.62 -25.89
N LYS A 300 -18.25 -4.74 -25.93
CA LYS A 300 -16.83 -5.02 -26.18
C LYS A 300 -16.00 -4.87 -24.92
N GLU A 301 -16.31 -3.87 -24.11
CA GLU A 301 -15.55 -3.55 -22.91
C GLU A 301 -16.44 -3.39 -21.69
N ILE A 302 -16.12 -4.17 -20.65
CA ILE A 302 -16.70 -4.05 -19.31
C ILE A 302 -15.53 -3.82 -18.34
N ALA A 303 -15.39 -2.58 -17.87
CA ALA A 303 -14.28 -2.16 -17.01
C ALA A 303 -14.81 -1.60 -15.69
N PHE A 304 -14.92 -2.47 -14.69
CA PHE A 304 -15.52 -2.23 -13.36
C PHE A 304 -14.51 -2.32 -12.21
N GLU A 305 -13.22 -2.33 -12.53
CA GLU A 305 -12.11 -2.45 -11.60
C GLU A 305 -12.12 -1.38 -10.49
N PHE A 306 -11.47 -1.60 -9.34
CA PHE A 306 -11.35 -0.63 -8.25
C PHE A 306 -12.70 -0.05 -7.79
N ASN A 307 -13.64 -0.92 -7.41
CA ASN A 307 -14.97 -0.56 -6.87
C ASN A 307 -15.30 -1.44 -5.65
N SER A 308 -16.58 -1.49 -5.24
CA SER A 308 -17.10 -2.36 -4.18
C SER A 308 -18.23 -3.26 -4.68
N PHE A 309 -18.17 -3.73 -5.93
CA PHE A 309 -19.10 -4.73 -6.45
C PHE A 309 -18.93 -6.05 -5.69
N SER A 310 -20.05 -6.74 -5.42
CA SER A 310 -20.09 -7.94 -4.59
C SER A 310 -20.87 -9.07 -5.25
N GLY A 311 -20.68 -10.30 -4.78
CA GLY A 311 -21.40 -11.48 -5.26
C GLY A 311 -20.83 -12.04 -6.57
N PRO A 312 -21.57 -12.93 -7.24
CA PRO A 312 -21.04 -13.71 -8.35
C PRO A 312 -20.96 -12.94 -9.67
N VAL A 313 -19.98 -13.31 -10.48
CA VAL A 313 -19.92 -12.91 -11.89
C VAL A 313 -21.01 -13.65 -12.68
N PRO A 314 -21.79 -12.98 -13.56
CA PRO A 314 -22.86 -13.62 -14.31
C PRO A 314 -22.35 -14.84 -15.09
N PRO A 315 -22.94 -16.04 -14.90
CA PRO A 315 -22.36 -17.29 -15.40
C PRO A 315 -22.40 -17.42 -16.94
N ASN A 316 -23.23 -16.61 -17.62
CA ASN A 316 -23.45 -16.69 -19.06
C ASN A 316 -22.83 -15.54 -19.86
N LEU A 317 -21.75 -14.92 -19.35
CA LEU A 317 -21.02 -13.83 -20.04
C LEU A 317 -20.56 -14.20 -21.45
N GLY A 318 -20.36 -15.49 -21.73
CA GLY A 318 -20.05 -16.02 -23.05
C GLY A 318 -21.06 -15.70 -24.16
N ARG A 319 -22.24 -15.16 -23.83
CA ARG A 319 -23.21 -14.65 -24.82
C ARG A 319 -22.74 -13.36 -25.50
N LEU A 320 -21.81 -12.63 -24.89
CA LEU A 320 -21.22 -11.41 -25.41
C LEU A 320 -20.08 -11.77 -26.37
N ASN A 321 -20.42 -12.19 -27.59
CA ASN A 321 -19.43 -12.65 -28.59
C ASN A 321 -18.47 -11.54 -29.05
N GLU A 322 -18.87 -10.28 -28.85
CA GLU A 322 -18.07 -9.09 -29.16
C GLU A 322 -17.13 -8.69 -28.01
N LEU A 323 -17.21 -9.34 -26.84
CA LEU A 323 -16.41 -8.99 -25.67
C LEU A 323 -14.91 -9.17 -25.94
N GLU A 324 -14.18 -8.08 -25.77
CA GLU A 324 -12.73 -7.95 -25.93
C GLU A 324 -12.06 -7.81 -24.56
N VAL A 325 -12.66 -7.02 -23.66
CA VAL A 325 -12.05 -6.64 -22.38
C VAL A 325 -13.02 -6.84 -21.22
N LEU A 326 -12.58 -7.60 -20.20
CA LEU A 326 -13.30 -7.77 -18.93
C LEU A 326 -12.36 -7.50 -17.75
N LEU A 327 -12.52 -6.32 -17.13
CA LEU A 327 -11.74 -5.88 -15.98
C LEU A 327 -12.63 -5.77 -14.74
N LEU A 328 -12.31 -6.60 -13.75
CA LEU A 328 -13.04 -6.75 -12.49
C LEU A 328 -12.12 -6.65 -11.27
N GLU A 329 -10.86 -6.23 -11.47
CA GLU A 329 -9.84 -6.16 -10.42
C GLU A 329 -10.34 -5.36 -9.20
N ARG A 330 -9.98 -5.78 -7.99
CA ARG A 330 -10.16 -4.98 -6.76
C ARG A 330 -11.63 -4.61 -6.51
N ASN A 331 -12.40 -5.65 -6.26
CA ASN A 331 -13.80 -5.60 -5.84
C ASN A 331 -14.01 -6.61 -4.69
N GLN A 332 -15.27 -6.93 -4.37
CA GLN A 332 -15.69 -7.95 -3.40
C GLN A 332 -16.39 -9.12 -4.13
N LEU A 333 -16.00 -9.40 -5.37
CA LEU A 333 -16.61 -10.45 -6.17
C LEU A 333 -16.16 -11.84 -5.68
N GLU A 334 -17.07 -12.80 -5.78
CA GLU A 334 -16.85 -14.18 -5.37
C GLU A 334 -17.46 -15.14 -6.37
N ASN A 335 -17.31 -16.44 -6.16
CA ASN A 335 -18.04 -17.45 -6.92
C ASN A 335 -19.42 -17.73 -6.29
N MET A 336 -20.37 -18.30 -7.06
CA MET A 336 -21.75 -18.54 -6.60
C MET A 336 -21.79 -19.45 -5.36
N GLU A 337 -21.32 -20.69 -5.50
CA GLU A 337 -21.15 -21.67 -4.42
C GLU A 337 -20.01 -22.64 -4.76
N GLY A 338 -19.29 -23.14 -3.75
CA GLY A 338 -18.25 -24.17 -3.94
C GLY A 338 -17.07 -23.71 -4.80
N ASP A 339 -16.82 -24.42 -5.90
CA ASP A 339 -15.76 -24.17 -6.91
C ASP A 339 -16.36 -23.71 -8.25
N ASP A 340 -17.53 -23.05 -8.24
CA ASP A 340 -18.25 -22.72 -9.46
C ASP A 340 -17.62 -21.54 -10.24
N PHE A 341 -16.78 -21.89 -11.22
CA PHE A 341 -16.21 -21.00 -12.23
C PHE A 341 -16.96 -21.07 -13.58
N SER A 342 -18.27 -21.31 -13.58
CA SER A 342 -19.10 -21.39 -14.79
C SER A 342 -18.95 -20.17 -15.72
N PHE A 343 -18.72 -18.97 -15.18
CA PHE A 343 -18.46 -17.79 -16.00
C PHE A 343 -17.19 -17.95 -16.88
N LEU A 344 -16.11 -18.57 -16.38
CA LEU A 344 -14.91 -18.86 -17.16
C LEU A 344 -15.20 -19.87 -18.28
N ALA A 345 -16.01 -20.91 -17.98
CA ALA A 345 -16.43 -21.85 -19.01
C ALA A 345 -17.26 -21.16 -20.11
N SER A 346 -18.11 -20.21 -19.75
CA SER A 346 -18.89 -19.43 -20.70
C SER A 346 -18.01 -18.52 -21.56
N LEU A 347 -17.01 -17.85 -20.98
CA LEU A 347 -16.08 -16.96 -21.69
C LEU A 347 -15.27 -17.65 -22.79
N THR A 348 -15.23 -18.99 -22.85
CA THR A 348 -14.64 -19.73 -23.99
C THR A 348 -15.35 -19.43 -25.32
N ASN A 349 -16.62 -18.98 -25.27
CA ASN A 349 -17.35 -18.53 -26.46
C ASN A 349 -16.95 -17.12 -26.92
N CYS A 350 -16.29 -16.31 -26.08
CA CYS A 350 -15.85 -14.96 -26.40
C CYS A 350 -14.54 -14.98 -27.21
N SER A 351 -14.63 -15.33 -28.50
CA SER A 351 -13.45 -15.47 -29.40
C SER A 351 -12.63 -14.18 -29.61
N LYS A 352 -13.16 -13.02 -29.23
CA LYS A 352 -12.46 -11.72 -29.32
C LYS A 352 -11.75 -11.31 -28.03
N LEU A 353 -11.98 -12.03 -26.92
CA LEU A 353 -11.44 -11.70 -25.61
C LEU A 353 -9.91 -11.60 -25.66
N SER A 354 -9.39 -10.44 -25.28
CA SER A 354 -7.96 -10.13 -25.21
C SER A 354 -7.50 -9.88 -23.78
N ASP A 355 -8.37 -9.41 -22.89
CA ASP A 355 -7.99 -8.98 -21.54
C ASP A 355 -9.00 -9.54 -20.54
N LEU A 356 -8.51 -10.34 -19.58
CA LEU A 356 -9.32 -10.90 -18.50
C LEU A 356 -8.62 -10.70 -17.16
N GLU A 357 -9.18 -9.81 -16.34
CA GLU A 357 -8.63 -9.49 -15.03
C GLU A 357 -9.72 -9.54 -13.95
N PHE A 358 -9.48 -10.34 -12.92
CA PHE A 358 -10.36 -10.40 -11.73
C PHE A 358 -9.55 -10.57 -10.44
N SER A 359 -8.32 -10.08 -10.46
CA SER A 359 -7.40 -10.01 -9.33
C SER A 359 -7.96 -9.21 -8.15
N ARG A 360 -7.46 -9.44 -6.92
CA ARG A 360 -7.86 -8.71 -5.69
C ARG A 360 -9.36 -8.80 -5.41
N ASN A 361 -9.89 -10.02 -5.40
CA ASN A 361 -11.30 -10.33 -5.10
C ASN A 361 -11.38 -11.46 -4.06
N HIS A 362 -12.53 -12.13 -3.95
CA HIS A 362 -12.78 -13.24 -3.03
C HIS A 362 -13.07 -14.55 -3.77
N PHE A 363 -12.55 -14.73 -4.99
CA PHE A 363 -12.71 -15.98 -5.73
C PHE A 363 -11.95 -17.12 -5.03
N LYS A 364 -12.64 -18.24 -4.80
CA LYS A 364 -12.09 -19.43 -4.15
C LYS A 364 -12.35 -20.68 -4.99
N GLY A 365 -11.68 -21.77 -4.62
CA GLY A 365 -11.85 -23.06 -5.30
C GLY A 365 -10.86 -23.30 -6.44
N HIS A 366 -11.11 -24.32 -7.24
CA HIS A 366 -10.18 -24.81 -8.27
C HIS A 366 -10.41 -24.17 -9.64
N LEU A 367 -9.33 -23.77 -10.32
CA LEU A 367 -9.41 -23.32 -11.71
C LEU A 367 -9.93 -24.46 -12.61
N PRO A 368 -10.96 -24.23 -13.43
CA PRO A 368 -11.50 -25.27 -14.30
C PRO A 368 -10.56 -25.51 -15.49
N THR A 369 -10.54 -26.74 -16.02
CA THR A 369 -9.77 -27.07 -17.22
C THR A 369 -10.22 -26.29 -18.46
N SER A 370 -11.47 -25.78 -18.47
CA SER A 370 -12.00 -24.92 -19.52
C SER A 370 -11.25 -23.59 -19.68
N ILE A 371 -10.47 -23.15 -18.68
CA ILE A 371 -9.62 -21.95 -18.80
C ILE A 371 -8.64 -22.07 -19.98
N ALA A 372 -8.24 -23.29 -20.33
CA ALA A 372 -7.37 -23.59 -21.46
C ALA A 372 -8.03 -23.36 -22.83
N ASN A 373 -9.36 -23.21 -22.86
CA ASN A 373 -10.17 -23.00 -24.06
C ASN A 373 -10.61 -21.54 -24.22
N LEU A 374 -10.08 -20.62 -23.40
CA LEU A 374 -10.28 -19.20 -23.60
C LEU A 374 -9.65 -18.76 -24.94
N SER A 375 -10.03 -17.55 -25.39
CA SER A 375 -9.60 -17.01 -26.67
C SER A 375 -8.08 -17.06 -26.88
N SER A 376 -7.66 -17.47 -28.07
CA SER A 376 -6.24 -17.40 -28.47
C SER A 376 -5.73 -15.96 -28.67
N ARG A 377 -6.63 -14.97 -28.64
CA ARG A 377 -6.29 -13.54 -28.61
C ARG A 377 -6.00 -13.01 -27.21
N LEU A 378 -6.22 -13.82 -26.17
CA LEU A 378 -5.97 -13.43 -24.78
C LEU A 378 -4.50 -13.06 -24.59
N LYS A 379 -4.24 -11.81 -24.22
CA LYS A 379 -2.91 -11.23 -23.97
C LYS A 379 -2.62 -11.10 -22.49
N PHE A 380 -3.65 -10.80 -21.70
CA PHE A 380 -3.55 -10.56 -20.27
C PHE A 380 -4.52 -11.46 -19.52
N LEU A 381 -3.99 -12.27 -18.62
CA LEU A 381 -4.76 -13.07 -17.67
C LEU A 381 -4.24 -12.79 -16.26
N SER A 382 -5.09 -12.19 -15.43
CA SER A 382 -4.74 -11.78 -14.07
C SER A 382 -5.80 -12.30 -13.09
N ILE A 383 -5.38 -13.20 -12.20
CA ILE A 383 -6.20 -13.77 -11.11
C ILE A 383 -5.55 -13.53 -9.73
N HIS A 384 -4.49 -12.74 -9.70
CA HIS A 384 -3.63 -12.46 -8.57
C HIS A 384 -4.39 -11.97 -7.33
N ASN A 385 -3.94 -12.33 -6.13
CA ASN A 385 -4.57 -11.92 -4.86
C ASN A 385 -6.05 -12.34 -4.80
N ASN A 386 -6.27 -13.65 -4.73
CA ASN A 386 -7.57 -14.28 -4.52
C ASN A 386 -7.38 -15.48 -3.56
N GLN A 387 -8.39 -16.34 -3.43
CA GLN A 387 -8.36 -17.54 -2.60
C GLN A 387 -8.40 -18.82 -3.45
N ILE A 388 -7.87 -18.76 -4.67
CA ILE A 388 -7.94 -19.85 -5.65
C ILE A 388 -6.95 -20.93 -5.25
N SER A 389 -7.42 -22.18 -5.20
CA SER A 389 -6.66 -23.34 -4.72
C SER A 389 -6.47 -24.40 -5.80
N GLY A 390 -5.67 -25.42 -5.49
CA GLY A 390 -5.48 -26.58 -6.36
C GLY A 390 -4.47 -26.36 -7.48
N ARG A 391 -4.42 -27.29 -8.44
CA ARG A 391 -3.37 -27.31 -9.48
C ARG A 391 -3.67 -26.34 -10.61
N LEU A 392 -2.62 -25.71 -11.13
CA LEU A 392 -2.70 -24.99 -12.41
C LEU A 392 -2.97 -26.01 -13.54
N PRO A 393 -4.04 -25.88 -14.34
CA PRO A 393 -4.35 -26.85 -15.39
C PRO A 393 -3.24 -26.96 -16.45
N ASP A 394 -2.87 -28.18 -16.84
CA ASP A 394 -1.88 -28.44 -17.91
C ASP A 394 -2.25 -27.75 -19.23
N GLY A 395 -3.53 -27.52 -19.48
CA GLY A 395 -4.01 -26.82 -20.68
C GLY A 395 -3.65 -25.33 -20.74
N ILE A 396 -3.10 -24.73 -19.68
CA ILE A 396 -2.76 -23.29 -19.65
C ILE A 396 -1.82 -22.89 -20.81
N GLY A 397 -0.94 -23.80 -21.24
CA GLY A 397 -0.05 -23.62 -22.39
C GLY A 397 -0.75 -23.49 -23.75
N ASN A 398 -2.07 -23.70 -23.84
CA ASN A 398 -2.84 -23.49 -25.06
C ASN A 398 -3.13 -22.00 -25.33
N LEU A 399 -2.98 -21.14 -24.32
CA LEU A 399 -3.23 -19.70 -24.42
C LEU A 399 -2.05 -18.95 -25.05
N ILE A 400 -1.62 -19.39 -26.24
CA ILE A 400 -0.40 -18.96 -26.94
C ILE A 400 -0.33 -17.44 -27.26
N GLY A 401 -1.44 -16.72 -27.12
CA GLY A 401 -1.52 -15.27 -27.25
C GLY A 401 -0.99 -14.50 -26.04
N LEU A 402 -0.83 -15.17 -24.88
CA LEU A 402 -0.54 -14.51 -23.60
C LEU A 402 0.81 -13.80 -23.64
N THR A 403 0.79 -12.57 -23.16
CA THR A 403 1.96 -11.72 -22.92
C THR A 403 2.20 -11.50 -21.43
N SER A 404 1.16 -11.64 -20.61
CA SER A 404 1.20 -11.48 -19.16
C SER A 404 0.32 -12.52 -18.50
N LEU A 405 0.89 -13.28 -17.57
CA LEU A 405 0.18 -14.27 -16.75
C LEU A 405 0.46 -14.00 -15.27
N SER A 406 -0.57 -13.55 -14.55
CA SER A 406 -0.48 -13.21 -13.13
C SER A 406 -1.40 -14.09 -12.29
N LEU A 407 -0.77 -14.95 -11.50
CA LEU A 407 -1.35 -16.00 -10.65
C LEU A 407 -0.99 -15.83 -9.17
N GLY A 408 -0.12 -14.86 -8.83
CA GLY A 408 0.46 -14.72 -7.50
C GLY A 408 -0.55 -14.45 -6.37
N GLU A 409 -0.12 -14.54 -5.13
CA GLU A 409 -0.95 -14.31 -3.92
C GLU A 409 -2.24 -15.14 -3.94
N ASN A 410 -2.13 -16.46 -4.10
CA ASN A 410 -3.25 -17.41 -4.10
C ASN A 410 -2.87 -18.67 -3.30
N PHE A 411 -3.68 -19.72 -3.36
CA PHE A 411 -3.43 -21.03 -2.73
C PHE A 411 -3.16 -22.13 -3.77
N LEU A 412 -2.59 -21.80 -4.93
CA LEU A 412 -2.29 -22.77 -5.97
C LEU A 412 -1.26 -23.78 -5.47
N THR A 413 -1.47 -25.06 -5.78
CA THR A 413 -0.65 -26.20 -5.32
C THR A 413 -0.15 -27.03 -6.49
N GLY A 414 0.77 -27.96 -6.23
CA GLY A 414 1.30 -28.86 -7.24
C GLY A 414 2.33 -28.20 -8.15
N GLU A 415 2.69 -28.91 -9.23
CA GLU A 415 3.79 -28.51 -10.10
C GLU A 415 3.40 -27.42 -11.10
N ILE A 416 4.38 -26.59 -11.48
CA ILE A 416 4.25 -25.72 -12.64
C ILE A 416 4.25 -26.62 -13.89
N PRO A 417 3.17 -26.65 -14.70
CA PRO A 417 3.03 -27.59 -15.79
C PRO A 417 4.05 -27.32 -16.90
N ASN A 418 4.64 -28.38 -17.46
CA ASN A 418 5.61 -28.28 -18.56
C ASN A 418 5.06 -27.54 -19.79
N SER A 419 3.74 -27.53 -19.97
CA SER A 419 3.07 -26.81 -21.05
C SER A 419 3.25 -25.30 -21.00
N ILE A 420 3.65 -24.73 -19.85
CA ILE A 420 3.92 -23.29 -19.71
C ILE A 420 4.91 -22.79 -20.77
N GLY A 421 5.89 -23.63 -21.15
CA GLY A 421 6.88 -23.32 -22.17
C GLY A 421 6.34 -23.17 -23.59
N ARG A 422 5.05 -23.39 -23.83
CA ARG A 422 4.37 -23.12 -25.11
C ARG A 422 3.94 -21.65 -25.27
N LEU A 423 3.98 -20.86 -24.20
CA LEU A 423 3.56 -19.45 -24.20
C LEU A 423 4.67 -18.53 -24.73
N GLU A 424 5.11 -18.73 -25.97
CA GLU A 424 6.31 -18.09 -26.54
C GLU A 424 6.29 -16.54 -26.54
N LYS A 425 5.11 -15.94 -26.44
CA LYS A 425 4.90 -14.47 -26.38
C LYS A 425 4.91 -13.90 -24.96
N LEU A 426 5.10 -14.74 -23.94
CA LEU A 426 4.99 -14.33 -22.55
C LEU A 426 6.17 -13.43 -22.16
N ASN A 427 5.85 -12.20 -21.73
CA ASN A 427 6.79 -11.21 -21.23
C ASN A 427 6.88 -11.25 -19.70
N GLY A 428 5.81 -11.65 -19.01
CA GLY A 428 5.80 -11.70 -17.56
C GLY A 428 5.04 -12.91 -17.01
N LEU A 429 5.66 -13.59 -16.06
CA LEU A 429 5.09 -14.70 -15.29
C LEU A 429 5.20 -14.37 -13.80
N TRP A 430 4.05 -14.12 -13.17
CA TRP A 430 3.94 -13.88 -11.73
C TRP A 430 3.15 -15.00 -11.07
N SER A 431 3.85 -15.90 -10.39
CA SER A 431 3.25 -16.99 -9.61
C SER A 431 3.74 -16.97 -8.15
N ASN A 432 4.19 -15.80 -7.67
CA ASN A 432 4.70 -15.61 -6.32
C ASN A 432 3.62 -15.85 -5.25
N ASP A 433 4.03 -16.10 -4.00
CA ASP A 433 3.15 -16.24 -2.83
C ASP A 433 2.00 -17.23 -3.07
N ASN A 434 2.37 -18.48 -3.36
CA ASN A 434 1.46 -19.60 -3.56
C ASN A 434 2.00 -20.84 -2.80
N GLN A 435 1.44 -22.03 -3.06
CA GLN A 435 1.89 -23.31 -2.51
C GLN A 435 2.39 -24.24 -3.63
N LEU A 436 2.93 -23.69 -4.72
CA LEU A 436 3.45 -24.46 -5.84
C LEU A 436 4.65 -25.29 -5.38
N SER A 437 4.72 -26.54 -5.83
CA SER A 437 5.71 -27.53 -5.39
C SER A 437 6.41 -28.19 -6.57
N GLY A 438 7.39 -29.06 -6.29
CA GLY A 438 8.16 -29.75 -7.32
C GLY A 438 9.19 -28.81 -7.99
N THR A 439 9.74 -29.24 -9.12
CA THR A 439 10.85 -28.54 -9.78
C THR A 439 10.38 -27.44 -10.71
N ILE A 440 11.20 -26.39 -10.87
CA ILE A 440 11.02 -25.41 -11.95
C ILE A 440 11.21 -26.13 -13.30
N PRO A 441 10.20 -26.20 -14.18
CA PRO A 441 10.28 -26.99 -15.40
C PRO A 441 11.29 -26.38 -16.39
N SER A 442 12.08 -27.24 -17.03
CA SER A 442 13.07 -26.82 -18.03
C SER A 442 12.45 -26.13 -19.25
N SER A 443 11.16 -26.37 -19.50
CA SER A 443 10.39 -25.73 -20.58
C SER A 443 10.23 -24.22 -20.39
N ILE A 444 10.43 -23.66 -19.19
CA ILE A 444 10.49 -22.19 -19.00
C ILE A 444 11.56 -21.57 -19.91
N GLY A 445 12.64 -22.29 -20.21
CA GLY A 445 13.66 -21.84 -21.16
C GLY A 445 13.18 -21.62 -22.59
N ASN A 446 11.97 -22.07 -22.95
CA ASN A 446 11.37 -21.78 -24.26
C ASN A 446 10.72 -20.38 -24.32
N LEU A 447 10.54 -19.71 -23.18
CA LEU A 447 9.92 -18.39 -23.07
C LEU A 447 10.92 -17.29 -23.41
N THR A 448 11.35 -17.22 -24.68
CA THR A 448 12.45 -16.34 -25.11
C THR A 448 12.17 -14.84 -25.02
N GLN A 449 10.90 -14.43 -24.89
CA GLN A 449 10.46 -13.03 -24.71
C GLN A 449 10.31 -12.63 -23.22
N LEU A 450 10.54 -13.56 -22.29
CA LEU A 450 10.30 -13.33 -20.87
C LEU A 450 11.22 -12.24 -20.31
N LEU A 451 10.61 -11.23 -19.69
CA LEU A 451 11.26 -10.10 -19.02
C LEU A 451 11.20 -10.26 -17.50
N TYR A 452 10.06 -10.72 -16.98
CA TYR A 452 9.77 -10.79 -15.55
C TYR A 452 9.41 -12.20 -15.14
N LEU A 453 10.18 -12.78 -14.22
CA LEU A 453 9.91 -14.09 -13.63
C LEU A 453 9.86 -13.96 -12.10
N TYR A 454 8.66 -14.12 -11.54
CA TYR A 454 8.42 -14.11 -10.09
C TYR A 454 7.82 -15.45 -9.67
N LEU A 455 8.61 -16.25 -8.97
CA LEU A 455 8.22 -17.56 -8.40
C LEU A 455 8.48 -17.61 -6.89
N ASP A 456 8.74 -16.47 -6.26
CA ASP A 456 9.05 -16.37 -4.84
C ASP A 456 7.90 -16.75 -3.92
N GLY A 457 8.18 -17.12 -2.67
CA GLY A 457 7.15 -17.46 -1.69
C GLY A 457 6.34 -18.70 -2.07
N ASN A 458 7.02 -19.76 -2.49
CA ASN A 458 6.42 -21.05 -2.86
C ASN A 458 7.16 -22.22 -2.18
N ASN A 459 6.79 -23.45 -2.53
CA ASN A 459 7.42 -24.69 -2.04
C ASN A 459 8.23 -25.38 -3.15
N LEU A 460 8.82 -24.62 -4.10
CA LEU A 460 9.57 -25.17 -5.22
C LEU A 460 10.89 -25.79 -4.75
N GLU A 461 11.24 -26.94 -5.32
CA GLU A 461 12.42 -27.72 -4.96
C GLU A 461 13.27 -28.11 -6.19
N GLY A 462 14.33 -28.89 -5.97
CA GLY A 462 15.27 -29.27 -7.03
C GLY A 462 16.24 -28.14 -7.40
N GLU A 463 16.87 -28.23 -8.58
CA GLU A 463 17.88 -27.27 -9.04
C GLU A 463 17.28 -26.20 -9.95
N ILE A 464 17.95 -25.05 -10.05
CA ILE A 464 17.61 -24.02 -11.05
C ILE A 464 17.92 -24.59 -12.45
N PRO A 465 16.95 -24.67 -13.38
CA PRO A 465 17.17 -25.30 -14.67
C PRO A 465 18.12 -24.47 -15.55
N LEU A 466 19.14 -25.12 -16.12
CA LEU A 466 20.11 -24.48 -17.04
C LEU A 466 19.42 -23.78 -18.22
N ASN A 467 18.31 -24.36 -18.69
CA ASN A 467 17.50 -23.84 -19.78
C ASN A 467 16.94 -22.45 -19.52
N LEU A 468 16.83 -21.99 -18.27
CA LEU A 468 16.42 -20.62 -17.95
C LEU A 468 17.37 -19.58 -18.59
N GLY A 469 18.63 -19.93 -18.82
CA GLY A 469 19.59 -19.12 -19.57
C GLY A 469 19.21 -18.83 -21.03
N ASN A 470 18.25 -19.56 -21.61
CA ASN A 470 17.73 -19.29 -22.95
C ASN A 470 16.81 -18.06 -23.00
N CYS A 471 16.27 -17.60 -21.85
CA CYS A 471 15.43 -16.42 -21.74
C CYS A 471 16.29 -15.14 -21.76
N ARG A 472 16.81 -14.77 -22.94
CA ARG A 472 17.83 -13.72 -23.09
C ARG A 472 17.38 -12.30 -22.74
N HIS A 473 16.07 -12.06 -22.62
CA HIS A 473 15.51 -10.73 -22.32
C HIS A 473 15.17 -10.52 -20.84
N LEU A 474 15.46 -11.50 -19.97
CA LEU A 474 15.13 -11.39 -18.54
C LEU A 474 15.74 -10.13 -17.91
N LEU A 475 14.88 -9.35 -17.25
CA LEU A 475 15.24 -8.17 -16.47
C LEU A 475 15.16 -8.47 -14.98
N VAL A 476 14.19 -9.28 -14.56
CA VAL A 476 13.96 -9.64 -13.17
C VAL A 476 13.76 -11.13 -13.04
N VAL A 477 14.50 -11.73 -12.10
CA VAL A 477 14.31 -13.11 -11.68
C VAL A 477 14.25 -13.14 -10.16
N ASN A 478 13.08 -13.48 -9.62
CA ASN A 478 12.87 -13.68 -8.19
C ASN A 478 12.42 -15.12 -7.92
N LEU A 479 13.28 -15.89 -7.26
CA LEU A 479 13.04 -17.27 -6.82
C LEU A 479 13.15 -17.40 -5.29
N SER A 480 13.13 -16.27 -4.57
CA SER A 480 13.36 -16.26 -3.13
C SER A 480 12.27 -16.99 -2.33
N TYR A 481 12.53 -17.32 -1.07
CA TYR A 481 11.57 -18.01 -0.19
C TYR A 481 11.00 -19.30 -0.83
N ASN A 482 11.89 -20.23 -1.18
CA ASN A 482 11.56 -21.54 -1.72
C ASN A 482 12.48 -22.61 -1.10
N ASN A 483 12.37 -23.86 -1.59
CA ASN A 483 13.17 -25.01 -1.17
C ASN A 483 14.22 -25.40 -2.24
N ILE A 484 14.68 -24.45 -3.06
CA ILE A 484 15.59 -24.72 -4.18
C ILE A 484 16.97 -25.12 -3.66
N THR A 485 17.55 -26.14 -4.29
CA THR A 485 18.84 -26.76 -3.96
C THR A 485 19.81 -26.66 -5.15
N GLY A 486 21.00 -27.26 -5.02
CA GLY A 486 22.01 -27.23 -6.08
C GLY A 486 22.77 -25.91 -6.16
N SER A 487 23.59 -25.77 -7.19
CA SER A 487 24.39 -24.56 -7.44
C SER A 487 23.68 -23.57 -8.36
N ILE A 488 24.03 -22.29 -8.26
CA ILE A 488 23.60 -21.27 -9.23
C ILE A 488 24.26 -21.57 -10.58
N PRO A 489 23.49 -21.86 -11.64
CA PRO A 489 24.08 -22.16 -12.94
C PRO A 489 24.59 -20.91 -13.65
N LYS A 490 25.77 -21.01 -14.28
CA LYS A 490 26.35 -19.89 -15.04
C LYS A 490 25.50 -19.48 -16.24
N GLU A 491 24.70 -20.39 -16.79
CA GLU A 491 23.84 -20.16 -17.95
C GLU A 491 22.73 -19.16 -17.65
N VAL A 492 22.25 -19.10 -16.39
CA VAL A 492 21.21 -18.15 -15.94
C VAL A 492 21.75 -16.73 -15.83
N ILE A 493 23.07 -16.58 -15.86
CA ILE A 493 23.75 -15.30 -15.68
C ILE A 493 23.84 -14.58 -17.02
N THR A 494 22.90 -13.66 -17.25
CA THR A 494 22.81 -12.86 -18.46
C THR A 494 23.01 -11.37 -18.17
N SER A 495 23.53 -10.61 -19.14
CA SER A 495 23.84 -9.18 -18.96
C SER A 495 22.60 -8.27 -18.91
N THR A 496 21.43 -8.79 -19.24
CA THR A 496 20.15 -8.06 -19.27
C THR A 496 19.51 -7.93 -17.88
N ILE A 497 19.85 -8.82 -16.95
CA ILE A 497 19.23 -8.85 -15.62
C ILE A 497 19.62 -7.62 -14.80
N THR A 498 18.59 -7.01 -14.21
CA THR A 498 18.68 -5.83 -13.32
C THR A 498 18.41 -6.19 -11.86
N LEU A 499 17.58 -7.21 -11.61
CA LEU A 499 17.29 -7.73 -10.27
C LEU A 499 17.38 -9.25 -10.27
N LEU A 500 18.23 -9.79 -9.40
CA LEU A 500 18.37 -11.21 -9.16
C LEU A 500 18.18 -11.49 -7.66
N ASP A 501 17.10 -12.17 -7.31
CA ASP A 501 16.80 -12.52 -5.92
C ASP A 501 16.58 -14.03 -5.78
N PHE A 502 17.54 -14.68 -5.13
CA PHE A 502 17.51 -16.10 -4.78
C PHE A 502 17.55 -16.32 -3.26
N ALA A 503 17.20 -15.29 -2.47
CA ALA A 503 17.30 -15.35 -1.02
C ALA A 503 16.45 -16.46 -0.41
N ARG A 504 16.83 -16.95 0.77
CA ARG A 504 16.04 -17.94 1.55
C ARG A 504 15.69 -19.19 0.74
N ASN A 505 16.74 -19.85 0.27
CA ASN A 505 16.69 -21.16 -0.36
C ASN A 505 17.74 -22.07 0.29
N PHE A 506 17.99 -23.24 -0.29
CA PHE A 506 19.04 -24.18 0.12
C PHE A 506 20.16 -24.25 -0.92
N LEU A 507 20.47 -23.14 -1.61
CA LEU A 507 21.52 -23.11 -2.64
C LEU A 507 22.89 -23.41 -2.03
N LEU A 508 23.69 -24.18 -2.76
CA LEU A 508 25.00 -24.71 -2.35
C LEU A 508 26.07 -24.35 -3.39
N GLY A 509 27.33 -24.66 -3.09
CA GLY A 509 28.44 -24.49 -4.03
C GLY A 509 29.03 -23.08 -4.02
N LEU A 510 29.77 -22.77 -5.09
CA LEU A 510 30.50 -21.51 -5.27
C LEU A 510 29.66 -20.50 -6.05
N LEU A 511 29.91 -19.21 -5.84
CA LEU A 511 29.37 -18.18 -6.72
C LEU A 511 30.06 -18.22 -8.09
N PRO A 512 29.31 -18.30 -9.20
CA PRO A 512 29.89 -18.29 -10.54
C PRO A 512 30.62 -16.97 -10.83
N LEU A 513 31.79 -17.07 -11.46
CA LEU A 513 32.58 -15.89 -11.85
C LEU A 513 31.85 -15.04 -12.89
N GLU A 514 31.00 -15.68 -13.68
CA GLU A 514 30.17 -15.08 -14.72
C GLU A 514 29.22 -14.02 -14.16
N LEU A 515 28.91 -14.00 -12.84
CA LEU A 515 28.09 -12.94 -12.23
C LEU A 515 28.61 -11.54 -12.55
N GLY A 516 29.93 -11.40 -12.71
CA GLY A 516 30.57 -10.15 -13.14
C GLY A 516 30.21 -9.70 -14.57
N ASN A 517 29.52 -10.51 -15.36
CA ASN A 517 29.03 -10.14 -16.69
C ASN A 517 27.70 -9.35 -16.63
N MET A 518 27.04 -9.29 -15.47
CA MET A 518 25.76 -8.61 -15.29
C MET A 518 25.93 -7.09 -15.10
N THR A 519 26.36 -6.38 -16.15
CA THR A 519 26.72 -4.96 -16.06
C THR A 519 25.54 -4.03 -15.72
N ASN A 520 24.30 -4.47 -15.93
CA ASN A 520 23.06 -3.73 -15.62
C ASN A 520 22.44 -4.11 -14.26
N LEU A 521 23.10 -4.97 -13.47
CA LEU A 521 22.58 -5.46 -12.20
C LEU A 521 22.51 -4.32 -11.17
N ILE A 522 21.31 -4.05 -10.67
CA ILE A 522 21.01 -3.05 -9.65
C ILE A 522 20.90 -3.71 -8.27
N SER A 523 20.22 -4.86 -8.18
CA SER A 523 19.98 -5.57 -6.93
C SER A 523 20.34 -7.04 -7.04
N LEU A 524 21.17 -7.51 -6.11
CA LEU A 524 21.53 -8.92 -5.95
C LEU A 524 21.25 -9.35 -4.52
N ASP A 525 20.30 -10.27 -4.34
CA ASP A 525 20.04 -10.92 -3.05
C ASP A 525 20.25 -12.43 -3.13
N LEU A 526 21.23 -12.90 -2.37
CA LEU A 526 21.64 -14.30 -2.25
C LEU A 526 21.60 -14.74 -0.78
N SER A 527 20.98 -13.94 0.08
CA SER A 527 21.02 -14.13 1.53
C SER A 527 20.27 -15.37 1.99
N ASN A 528 20.60 -15.85 3.20
CA ASN A 528 19.95 -17.01 3.82
C ASN A 528 20.01 -18.26 2.90
N ASN A 529 21.21 -18.64 2.48
CA ASN A 529 21.48 -19.83 1.67
C ASN A 529 22.65 -20.63 2.31
N ARG A 530 23.18 -21.63 1.60
CA ARG A 530 24.37 -22.41 1.99
C ARG A 530 25.52 -22.25 0.99
N LEU A 531 25.62 -21.08 0.37
CA LEU A 531 26.67 -20.76 -0.60
C LEU A 531 28.01 -20.63 0.12
N SER A 532 29.08 -21.12 -0.51
CA SER A 532 30.39 -21.30 0.12
C SER A 532 31.52 -20.78 -0.79
N GLY A 533 32.75 -20.80 -0.27
CA GLY A 533 33.92 -20.33 -1.00
C GLY A 533 34.14 -18.82 -0.88
N GLU A 534 35.05 -18.28 -1.68
CA GLU A 534 35.38 -16.86 -1.66
C GLU A 534 34.37 -16.04 -2.47
N ILE A 535 34.18 -14.77 -2.10
CA ILE A 535 33.42 -13.81 -2.91
C ILE A 535 34.21 -13.53 -4.19
N PRO A 536 33.66 -13.77 -5.40
CA PRO A 536 34.36 -13.54 -6.65
C PRO A 536 34.78 -12.08 -6.83
N SER A 537 36.04 -11.86 -7.22
CA SER A 537 36.53 -10.52 -7.56
C SER A 537 35.82 -9.93 -8.79
N THR A 538 35.26 -10.78 -9.66
CA THR A 538 34.49 -10.36 -10.83
C THR A 538 33.21 -9.62 -10.49
N LEU A 539 32.67 -9.75 -9.27
CA LEU A 539 31.47 -9.00 -8.84
C LEU A 539 31.68 -7.48 -8.87
N GLY A 540 32.94 -7.02 -8.79
CA GLY A 540 33.28 -5.60 -8.98
C GLY A 540 32.99 -5.05 -10.38
N ASN A 541 32.70 -5.92 -11.36
CA ASN A 541 32.39 -5.52 -12.74
C ASN A 541 30.90 -5.14 -12.96
N CYS A 542 30.10 -5.03 -11.89
CA CYS A 542 28.68 -4.65 -11.94
C CYS A 542 28.45 -3.21 -11.45
N PRO A 543 28.84 -2.16 -12.22
CA PRO A 543 28.94 -0.78 -11.72
C PRO A 543 27.59 -0.15 -11.32
N MET A 544 26.46 -0.69 -11.80
CA MET A 544 25.12 -0.20 -11.50
C MET A 544 24.55 -0.75 -10.18
N MET A 545 25.28 -1.62 -9.49
CA MET A 545 24.78 -2.29 -8.28
C MET A 545 24.56 -1.30 -7.13
N GLU A 546 23.34 -1.29 -6.62
CA GLU A 546 22.87 -0.46 -5.51
C GLU A 546 22.65 -1.29 -4.24
N TYR A 547 22.19 -2.53 -4.38
CA TYR A 547 21.85 -3.42 -3.27
C TYR A 547 22.56 -4.77 -3.41
N LEU A 548 23.35 -5.12 -2.40
CA LEU A 548 24.05 -6.40 -2.32
C LEU A 548 23.80 -7.07 -0.97
N TYR A 549 23.06 -8.17 -0.99
CA TYR A 549 22.71 -8.97 0.18
C TYR A 549 23.28 -10.37 0.02
N MET A 550 24.22 -10.74 0.90
CA MET A 550 24.85 -12.07 0.92
C MET A 550 24.91 -12.63 2.35
N GLN A 551 24.16 -12.04 3.28
CA GLN A 551 24.16 -12.44 4.67
C GLN A 551 23.66 -13.86 4.88
N ASP A 552 24.11 -14.51 5.96
CA ASP A 552 23.66 -15.84 6.37
C ASP A 552 23.96 -16.89 5.29
N ASN A 553 25.26 -17.07 5.02
CA ASN A 553 25.84 -18.02 4.08
C ASN A 553 27.14 -18.60 4.70
N LEU A 554 27.93 -19.34 3.91
CA LEU A 554 29.19 -19.98 4.29
C LEU A 554 30.39 -19.36 3.54
N PHE A 555 30.32 -18.09 3.16
CA PHE A 555 31.43 -17.42 2.46
C PHE A 555 32.67 -17.31 3.34
N VAL A 556 33.84 -17.55 2.74
CA VAL A 556 35.17 -17.52 3.38
C VAL A 556 36.10 -16.54 2.67
N GLY A 557 37.30 -16.34 3.23
CA GLY A 557 38.32 -15.47 2.66
C GLY A 557 38.04 -13.98 2.92
N SER A 558 38.79 -13.11 2.25
CA SER A 558 38.69 -11.65 2.41
C SER A 558 37.71 -11.02 1.43
N ILE A 559 37.15 -9.86 1.79
CA ILE A 559 36.36 -9.04 0.85
C ILE A 559 37.28 -8.55 -0.30
N PRO A 560 36.97 -8.84 -1.58
CA PRO A 560 37.82 -8.47 -2.71
C PRO A 560 38.02 -6.96 -2.86
N SER A 561 39.22 -6.54 -3.29
CA SER A 561 39.53 -5.12 -3.56
C SER A 561 38.78 -4.55 -4.77
N SER A 562 38.34 -5.41 -5.69
CA SER A 562 37.58 -5.03 -6.88
C SER A 562 36.20 -4.46 -6.56
N LEU A 563 35.59 -4.77 -5.40
CA LEU A 563 34.30 -4.17 -5.01
C LEU A 563 34.39 -2.65 -4.77
N SER A 564 35.61 -2.08 -4.72
CA SER A 564 35.81 -0.63 -4.77
C SER A 564 35.26 0.04 -6.03
N ALA A 565 35.00 -0.72 -7.10
CA ALA A 565 34.40 -0.23 -8.33
C ALA A 565 32.88 -0.02 -8.25
N LEU A 566 32.19 -0.57 -7.25
CA LEU A 566 30.74 -0.49 -7.06
C LEU A 566 30.32 0.87 -6.47
N LYS A 567 30.47 1.95 -7.25
CA LYS A 567 30.25 3.33 -6.77
C LYS A 567 28.78 3.67 -6.49
N SER A 568 27.84 2.94 -7.08
CA SER A 568 26.39 3.11 -6.89
C SER A 568 25.84 2.40 -5.64
N LEU A 569 26.69 1.67 -4.90
CA LEU A 569 26.24 0.82 -3.81
C LEU A 569 25.67 1.64 -2.64
N HIS A 570 24.39 1.40 -2.33
CA HIS A 570 23.65 2.02 -1.22
C HIS A 570 23.58 1.10 0.01
N TYR A 571 23.40 -0.21 -0.22
CA TYR A 571 23.24 -1.22 0.82
C TYR A 571 24.16 -2.42 0.56
N LEU A 572 24.95 -2.77 1.59
CA LEU A 572 25.80 -3.96 1.60
C LEU A 572 25.61 -4.73 2.90
N ASP A 573 25.14 -5.97 2.80
CA ASP A 573 25.07 -6.89 3.94
C ASP A 573 25.81 -8.20 3.65
N LEU A 574 26.93 -8.38 4.34
CA LEU A 574 27.77 -9.59 4.31
C LEU A 574 27.77 -10.30 5.67
N SER A 575 26.83 -9.98 6.55
CA SER A 575 26.84 -10.50 7.93
C SER A 575 26.58 -12.00 8.00
N ARG A 576 26.97 -12.64 9.11
CA ARG A 576 26.75 -14.09 9.33
C ARG A 576 27.36 -14.93 8.21
N ASN A 577 28.65 -14.75 8.00
CA ASN A 577 29.47 -15.56 7.12
C ASN A 577 30.75 -15.94 7.88
N ASN A 578 31.70 -16.58 7.19
CA ASN A 578 33.00 -16.93 7.72
C ASN A 578 34.12 -16.10 7.03
N LEU A 579 33.81 -14.84 6.69
CA LEU A 579 34.75 -13.92 6.04
C LEU A 579 35.83 -13.48 7.03
N SER A 580 37.06 -13.34 6.55
CA SER A 580 38.24 -13.07 7.38
C SER A 580 39.13 -11.98 6.77
N GLY A 581 40.22 -11.64 7.47
CA GLY A 581 41.15 -10.58 7.08
C GLY A 581 40.72 -9.19 7.52
N GLN A 582 41.32 -8.16 6.94
CA GLN A 582 41.04 -6.76 7.32
C GLN A 582 39.82 -6.20 6.59
N ILE A 583 39.06 -5.34 7.27
CA ILE A 583 37.98 -4.57 6.64
C ILE A 583 38.59 -3.62 5.59
N PRO A 584 38.20 -3.70 4.30
CA PRO A 584 38.81 -2.87 3.28
C PRO A 584 38.55 -1.37 3.46
N LYS A 585 39.63 -0.58 3.39
CA LYS A 585 39.57 0.88 3.57
C LYS A 585 38.82 1.62 2.47
N TYR A 586 38.64 1.01 1.28
CA TYR A 586 37.96 1.66 0.15
C TYR A 586 36.47 1.89 0.40
N PHE A 587 35.83 1.18 1.35
CA PHE A 587 34.44 1.43 1.73
C PHE A 587 34.21 2.87 2.23
N GLN A 588 35.26 3.55 2.70
CA GLN A 588 35.22 4.96 3.05
C GLN A 588 34.97 5.87 1.83
N ASN A 589 35.38 5.41 0.63
CA ASN A 589 35.30 6.17 -0.61
C ASN A 589 33.98 5.93 -1.37
N LEU A 590 33.14 4.99 -0.92
CA LEU A 590 31.82 4.74 -1.52
C LEU A 590 30.81 5.72 -0.92
N THR A 591 30.67 6.89 -1.55
CA THR A 591 29.90 8.01 -0.99
C THR A 591 28.39 7.78 -0.92
N LEU A 592 27.85 6.86 -1.73
CA LEU A 592 26.43 6.51 -1.74
C LEU A 592 26.07 5.41 -0.73
N LEU A 593 27.06 4.78 -0.11
CA LEU A 593 26.86 3.68 0.83
C LEU A 593 26.27 4.19 2.14
N HIS A 594 25.01 3.83 2.40
CA HIS A 594 24.26 4.27 3.58
C HIS A 594 24.05 3.15 4.60
N TYR A 595 24.24 1.90 4.20
CA TYR A 595 24.14 0.74 5.08
C TYR A 595 25.25 -0.28 4.76
N LEU A 596 26.03 -0.63 5.77
CA LEU A 596 27.09 -1.62 5.70
C LEU A 596 27.02 -2.55 6.92
N ASN A 597 26.72 -3.82 6.69
CA ASN A 597 26.67 -4.82 7.75
C ASN A 597 27.69 -5.94 7.48
N LEU A 598 28.70 -5.99 8.33
CA LEU A 598 29.80 -6.97 8.35
C LEU A 598 29.78 -7.81 9.65
N SER A 599 28.68 -7.76 10.40
CA SER A 599 28.59 -8.42 11.71
C SER A 599 28.66 -9.95 11.62
N PHE A 600 29.08 -10.60 12.70
CA PHE A 600 29.17 -12.06 12.82
C PHE A 600 29.99 -12.69 11.68
N ASN A 601 31.27 -12.29 11.60
CA ASN A 601 32.31 -12.82 10.71
C ASN A 601 33.61 -12.97 11.54
N GLU A 602 34.72 -13.27 10.86
CA GLU A 602 36.07 -13.45 11.41
C GLU A 602 37.01 -12.28 11.01
N PHE A 603 36.49 -11.05 10.87
CA PHE A 603 37.32 -9.89 10.52
C PHE A 603 38.25 -9.48 11.67
N GLU A 604 39.45 -9.02 11.30
CA GLU A 604 40.50 -8.58 12.22
C GLU A 604 41.08 -7.21 11.86
N GLY A 605 41.79 -6.59 12.82
CA GLY A 605 42.51 -5.34 12.60
C GLY A 605 41.66 -4.08 12.83
N GLU A 606 42.13 -2.96 12.26
CA GLU A 606 41.57 -1.64 12.51
C GLU A 606 40.27 -1.42 11.72
N VAL A 607 39.22 -0.97 12.41
CA VAL A 607 37.99 -0.47 11.76
C VAL A 607 38.23 0.94 11.21
N PRO A 608 37.97 1.21 9.93
CA PRO A 608 38.11 2.55 9.37
C PRO A 608 37.16 3.58 10.04
N TYR A 609 37.40 4.88 9.85
CA TYR A 609 36.65 5.93 10.56
C TYR A 609 35.99 6.97 9.63
N GLU A 610 36.31 7.01 8.33
CA GLU A 610 35.71 7.93 7.36
C GLU A 610 34.58 7.27 6.56
N GLY A 611 33.90 8.05 5.72
CA GLY A 611 32.79 7.59 4.89
C GLY A 611 31.68 6.95 5.71
N VAL A 612 31.20 5.77 5.26
CA VAL A 612 30.14 5.02 5.94
C VAL A 612 30.45 4.74 7.42
N PHE A 613 31.72 4.48 7.76
CA PHE A 613 32.15 4.19 9.14
C PHE A 613 32.05 5.37 10.10
N GLY A 614 31.97 6.60 9.58
CA GLY A 614 31.71 7.79 10.39
C GLY A 614 30.30 7.80 11.00
N ASN A 615 29.37 7.03 10.44
CA ASN A 615 27.98 6.93 10.89
C ASN A 615 27.71 5.60 11.60
N ALA A 616 27.74 5.63 12.94
CA ALA A 616 27.53 4.44 13.78
C ALA A 616 26.17 3.72 13.60
N SER A 617 25.17 4.38 13.00
CA SER A 617 23.87 3.75 12.69
C SER A 617 23.86 3.08 11.31
N ALA A 618 24.80 3.45 10.43
CA ALA A 618 24.94 2.91 9.09
C ALA A 618 25.83 1.66 9.04
N VAL A 619 26.72 1.48 10.03
CA VAL A 619 27.68 0.35 10.07
C VAL A 619 27.43 -0.59 11.23
N SER A 620 27.39 -1.89 10.94
CA SER A 620 27.40 -2.97 11.93
C SER A 620 28.59 -3.89 11.71
N VAL A 621 29.47 -4.00 12.70
CA VAL A 621 30.66 -4.88 12.70
C VAL A 621 30.70 -5.78 13.95
N VAL A 622 29.57 -5.88 14.65
CA VAL A 622 29.42 -6.64 15.90
C VAL A 622 29.72 -8.13 15.68
N GLY A 623 30.30 -8.82 16.66
CA GLY A 623 30.54 -10.26 16.58
C GLY A 623 31.87 -10.67 15.93
N ASN A 624 32.65 -9.72 15.42
CA ASN A 624 34.04 -9.95 14.99
C ASN A 624 34.98 -9.75 16.19
N GLN A 625 35.66 -10.80 16.66
CA GLN A 625 36.37 -10.78 17.95
C GLN A 625 37.72 -10.04 17.92
N HIS A 626 38.32 -9.90 16.74
CA HIS A 626 39.68 -9.39 16.56
C HIS A 626 39.75 -7.97 15.99
N LEU A 627 38.63 -7.24 16.02
CA LEU A 627 38.58 -5.83 15.61
C LEU A 627 39.05 -4.88 16.71
N CYS A 628 39.73 -3.82 16.29
CA CYS A 628 40.20 -2.73 17.14
C CYS A 628 39.98 -1.35 16.46
N GLY A 629 40.08 -0.26 17.21
CA GLY A 629 39.99 1.10 16.66
C GLY A 629 38.57 1.55 16.26
N GLY A 630 38.46 2.29 15.16
CA GLY A 630 37.19 2.88 14.68
C GLY A 630 36.66 4.05 15.51
N ILE A 631 35.48 4.55 15.15
CA ILE A 631 34.83 5.66 15.87
C ILE A 631 34.48 5.26 17.31
N GLN A 632 34.56 6.21 18.25
CA GLN A 632 34.33 5.98 19.69
C GLN A 632 32.99 5.30 20.00
N LYS A 633 31.95 5.53 19.18
CA LYS A 633 30.62 4.94 19.33
C LYS A 633 30.59 3.41 19.17
N LEU A 634 31.57 2.81 18.48
CA LEU A 634 31.68 1.36 18.25
C LEU A 634 32.30 0.61 19.45
N ARG A 635 32.96 1.32 20.38
CA ARG A 635 33.51 0.77 21.65
C ARG A 635 34.56 -0.36 21.50
N PHE A 636 35.30 -0.41 20.40
CA PHE A 636 36.42 -1.35 20.27
C PHE A 636 37.66 -0.90 21.04
N PRO A 637 38.52 -1.83 21.49
CA PRO A 637 39.79 -1.47 22.11
C PRO A 637 40.71 -0.76 21.10
N PRO A 638 41.61 0.13 21.56
CA PRO A 638 42.60 0.75 20.68
C PRO A 638 43.56 -0.31 20.10
N CYS A 639 43.91 -0.19 18.82
CA CYS A 639 44.85 -1.10 18.17
C CYS A 639 46.24 -1.00 18.81
N LYS A 640 46.87 -2.16 19.09
CA LYS A 640 48.24 -2.19 19.62
C LYS A 640 49.21 -1.72 18.54
N VAL A 641 49.81 -0.55 18.73
CA VAL A 641 50.88 -0.04 17.86
C VAL A 641 52.14 -0.88 18.10
N GLN A 642 52.46 -1.80 17.19
CA GLN A 642 53.80 -2.39 17.13
C GLN A 642 54.76 -1.34 16.56
N THR A 643 55.39 -0.57 17.44
CA THR A 643 56.59 0.19 17.08
C THR A 643 57.77 -0.77 17.05
N SER A 644 58.29 -0.98 15.85
CA SER A 644 59.57 -1.63 15.58
C SER A 644 60.70 -0.80 16.18
N LEU A 645 61.03 -1.04 17.46
CA LEU A 645 62.21 -0.46 18.08
C LEU A 645 63.37 -1.43 18.08
N LYS A 646 64.46 -0.94 17.48
CA LYS A 646 65.78 -1.52 17.30
C LYS A 646 66.36 -2.10 18.60
N LYS A 647 67.14 -3.17 18.43
CA LYS A 647 68.10 -3.72 19.40
C LYS A 647 68.86 -2.62 20.15
N ASN A 648 68.86 -2.65 21.49
CA ASN A 648 70.10 -2.59 22.27
C ASN A 648 69.93 -2.95 23.75
N LYS A 649 71.06 -3.38 24.31
CA LYS A 649 71.31 -4.23 25.48
C LYS A 649 70.97 -3.63 26.85
N TRP A 650 70.53 -4.54 27.73
CA TRP A 650 70.81 -4.73 29.17
C TRP A 650 71.12 -3.52 30.07
N SER A 651 70.39 -3.42 31.18
CA SER A 651 71.02 -3.59 32.50
C SER A 651 70.01 -3.94 33.62
N HIS A 652 70.43 -4.94 34.39
CA HIS A 652 69.99 -5.47 35.67
C HIS A 652 69.05 -4.62 36.56
N ASN A 653 67.90 -5.21 36.91
CA ASN A 653 67.49 -5.47 38.30
C ASN A 653 66.17 -6.24 38.34
N LEU A 654 66.26 -7.55 38.15
CA LEU A 654 65.17 -8.50 38.41
C LEU A 654 65.71 -9.54 39.39
N LYS A 655 65.50 -9.36 40.70
CA LYS A 655 65.83 -10.37 41.72
C LYS A 655 65.20 -10.11 43.10
N ILE A 656 63.89 -9.81 43.19
CA ILE A 656 63.13 -9.94 44.47
C ILE A 656 61.72 -10.57 44.31
N VAL A 657 61.14 -10.70 43.12
CA VAL A 657 59.72 -11.18 43.00
C VAL A 657 59.56 -12.71 42.89
N ILE A 658 60.65 -13.46 42.80
CA ILE A 658 60.61 -14.92 42.55
C ILE A 658 60.32 -15.80 43.81
N PRO A 659 60.59 -15.42 45.09
CA PRO A 659 60.31 -16.32 46.21
C PRO A 659 58.85 -16.35 46.69
N ILE A 660 58.03 -15.34 46.35
CA ILE A 660 56.67 -15.19 46.90
C ILE A 660 55.64 -16.03 46.12
N VAL A 661 55.92 -16.29 44.85
CA VAL A 661 55.02 -17.05 43.96
C VAL A 661 55.25 -18.57 44.07
N SER A 662 56.44 -19.03 44.48
CA SER A 662 56.71 -20.49 44.58
C SER A 662 56.17 -21.12 45.86
N CYS A 663 56.12 -20.40 46.98
CA CYS A 663 55.57 -20.92 48.23
C CYS A 663 54.04 -21.02 48.23
N SER A 664 53.35 -20.14 47.49
CA SER A 664 51.89 -20.14 47.37
C SER A 664 51.38 -21.27 46.45
N ILE A 665 52.15 -21.64 45.41
CA ILE A 665 51.83 -22.77 44.53
C ILE A 665 52.09 -24.11 45.21
N LEU A 666 53.16 -24.24 46.01
CA LEU A 666 53.46 -25.47 46.75
C LEU A 666 52.44 -25.74 47.87
N LEU A 667 51.94 -24.72 48.55
CA LEU A 667 50.89 -24.86 49.57
C LEU A 667 49.55 -25.29 48.93
N ALA A 668 49.22 -24.75 47.76
CA ALA A 668 48.01 -25.09 47.02
C ALA A 668 48.04 -26.54 46.50
N VAL A 669 49.21 -27.02 46.02
CA VAL A 669 49.37 -28.39 45.54
C VAL A 669 49.38 -29.41 46.69
N LEU A 670 49.97 -29.08 47.85
CA LEU A 670 49.91 -29.92 49.04
C LEU A 670 48.49 -30.02 49.63
N LEU A 671 47.75 -28.92 49.66
CA LEU A 671 46.33 -28.92 50.07
C LEU A 671 45.45 -29.69 49.08
N PHE A 672 45.74 -29.59 47.78
CA PHE A 672 45.04 -30.33 46.73
C PHE A 672 45.32 -31.84 46.80
N LEU A 673 46.56 -32.27 47.11
CA LEU A 673 46.91 -33.67 47.26
C LEU A 673 46.36 -34.30 48.56
N ILE A 674 46.35 -33.55 49.67
CA ILE A 674 45.70 -34.01 50.92
C ILE A 674 44.19 -34.17 50.70
N PHE A 675 43.55 -33.23 50.01
CA PHE A 675 42.15 -33.31 49.62
C PHE A 675 41.86 -34.49 48.66
N PHE A 676 42.79 -34.81 47.76
CA PHE A 676 42.67 -35.94 46.82
C PHE A 676 42.88 -37.31 47.48
N THR A 677 43.71 -37.40 48.52
CA THR A 677 43.87 -38.64 49.31
C THR A 677 42.72 -38.87 50.29
N TRP A 678 42.06 -37.80 50.77
CA TRP A 678 40.94 -37.93 51.70
C TRP A 678 39.60 -38.26 51.00
N THR A 679 39.49 -37.98 49.70
CA THR A 679 38.28 -38.23 48.91
C THR A 679 38.18 -39.63 48.31
N ARG A 680 39.15 -40.53 48.55
CA ARG A 680 39.12 -41.91 48.03
C ARG A 680 38.59 -43.00 48.97
N THR A 681 38.10 -42.66 50.15
CA THR A 681 37.38 -43.63 51.01
C THR A 681 36.14 -43.01 51.65
N SER A 682 35.10 -42.78 50.85
CA SER A 682 33.72 -43.10 51.27
C SER A 682 32.77 -42.95 50.08
N LYS A 683 32.18 -44.06 49.65
CA LYS A 683 31.18 -44.11 48.59
C LYS A 683 29.77 -43.82 49.14
N ARG A 684 29.02 -43.05 48.35
CA ARG A 684 27.55 -43.00 48.18
C ARG A 684 26.70 -42.39 49.30
N LYS A 685 26.23 -41.17 49.04
CA LYS A 685 24.78 -40.81 49.05
C LYS A 685 24.60 -39.45 48.37
N ALA A 686 23.52 -39.31 47.61
CA ALA A 686 23.16 -38.12 46.86
C ALA A 686 22.37 -37.11 47.72
N SER A 687 22.68 -35.82 47.51
CA SER A 687 21.88 -34.58 47.66
C SER A 687 22.82 -33.47 48.14
N SER A 688 23.16 -32.53 47.25
CA SER A 688 22.48 -31.25 46.97
C SER A 688 23.26 -30.10 47.62
N MET A 689 24.13 -29.50 46.82
CA MET A 689 24.96 -28.34 47.19
C MET A 689 24.08 -27.09 47.34
N LEU A 690 24.38 -26.30 48.37
CA LEU A 690 23.72 -25.03 48.67
C LEU A 690 23.82 -24.03 47.50
N GLN A 691 22.63 -23.65 47.07
CA GLN A 691 22.17 -22.47 46.34
C GLN A 691 23.04 -21.20 46.49
N THR A 692 23.62 -20.76 45.39
CA THR A 692 23.43 -19.37 44.97
C THR A 692 21.97 -19.23 44.56
N GLN A 693 21.20 -18.38 45.26
CA GLN A 693 19.81 -18.08 44.91
C GLN A 693 19.76 -17.44 43.51
N GLU A 694 19.57 -18.27 42.48
CA GLU A 694 18.85 -17.82 41.29
C GLU A 694 17.38 -17.68 41.66
N PRO A 695 16.72 -16.55 41.34
CA PRO A 695 15.36 -16.26 41.81
C PRO A 695 14.27 -17.18 41.24
N PHE A 696 14.60 -18.06 40.28
CA PHE A 696 13.66 -18.98 39.65
C PHE A 696 14.27 -20.40 39.54
N PRO A 697 13.56 -21.47 39.95
CA PRO A 697 14.04 -22.84 39.82
C PRO A 697 14.08 -23.26 38.35
N LYS A 698 15.26 -23.59 37.79
CA LYS A 698 15.40 -24.04 36.39
C LYS A 698 14.66 -25.36 36.17
N ILE A 699 13.69 -25.36 35.24
CA ILE A 699 12.90 -26.55 34.86
C ILE A 699 13.43 -27.16 33.56
N SER A 700 13.43 -28.49 33.45
CA SER A 700 13.88 -29.22 32.27
C SER A 700 12.78 -29.44 31.23
N PHE A 701 13.15 -29.75 29.99
CA PHE A 701 12.20 -30.16 28.94
C PHE A 701 11.37 -31.37 29.36
N ALA A 702 11.98 -32.36 30.02
CA ALA A 702 11.30 -33.59 30.44
C ALA A 702 10.18 -33.31 31.45
N GLU A 703 10.42 -32.42 32.42
CA GLU A 703 9.41 -32.00 33.39
C GLU A 703 8.26 -31.22 32.74
N LEU A 704 8.55 -30.39 31.74
CA LEU A 704 7.52 -29.66 30.98
C LEU A 704 6.71 -30.57 30.06
N SER A 705 7.34 -31.53 29.37
CA SER A 705 6.66 -32.55 28.58
C SER A 705 5.73 -33.36 29.50
N GLN A 706 6.19 -33.81 30.68
CA GLN A 706 5.32 -34.49 31.64
C GLN A 706 4.17 -33.62 32.14
N ALA A 707 4.46 -32.37 32.53
CA ALA A 707 3.45 -31.44 33.08
C ALA A 707 2.35 -31.10 32.07
N THR A 708 2.66 -31.09 30.77
CA THR A 708 1.74 -30.74 29.68
C THR A 708 1.18 -31.95 28.93
N ASN A 709 1.47 -33.18 29.40
CA ASN A 709 1.14 -34.44 28.72
C ASN A 709 1.67 -34.47 27.28
N ASP A 710 2.99 -34.31 27.15
CA ASP A 710 3.76 -34.21 25.92
C ASP A 710 3.27 -33.12 24.96
N PHE A 711 2.98 -31.94 25.50
CA PHE A 711 2.44 -30.80 24.76
C PHE A 711 1.20 -31.16 23.92
N SER A 712 0.32 -32.00 24.48
CA SER A 712 -0.91 -32.47 23.83
C SER A 712 -1.78 -31.30 23.36
N SER A 713 -2.39 -31.45 22.18
CA SER A 713 -3.39 -30.50 21.67
C SER A 713 -4.58 -30.31 22.61
N ALA A 714 -4.91 -31.30 23.45
CA ALA A 714 -5.96 -31.19 24.46
C ALA A 714 -5.64 -30.17 25.57
N ASN A 715 -4.36 -29.84 25.74
CA ASN A 715 -3.88 -28.84 26.70
C ASN A 715 -3.51 -27.51 26.02
N LEU A 716 -3.65 -27.37 24.70
CA LEU A 716 -3.36 -26.13 24.00
C LEU A 716 -4.43 -25.08 24.33
N ILE A 717 -4.03 -23.98 24.94
CA ILE A 717 -4.94 -22.89 25.37
C ILE A 717 -4.75 -21.60 24.58
N GLY A 718 -3.71 -21.49 23.75
CA GLY A 718 -3.52 -20.35 22.87
C GLY A 718 -2.37 -20.56 21.89
N LYS A 719 -2.44 -19.90 20.73
CA LYS A 719 -1.37 -19.92 19.72
C LYS A 719 -1.15 -18.52 19.18
N GLY A 720 0.07 -18.01 19.31
CA GLY A 720 0.48 -16.68 18.86
C GLY A 720 1.53 -16.74 17.76
N SER A 721 2.02 -15.56 17.35
CA SER A 721 3.02 -15.42 16.28
C SER A 721 4.37 -16.04 16.62
N PHE A 722 4.77 -16.06 17.89
CA PHE A 722 6.08 -16.55 18.35
C PHE A 722 6.04 -17.90 19.07
N GLY A 723 4.87 -18.52 19.24
CA GLY A 723 4.77 -19.76 20.00
C GLY A 723 3.35 -20.19 20.37
N SER A 724 3.26 -21.31 21.08
CA SER A 724 2.02 -21.94 21.56
C SER A 724 2.00 -21.96 23.08
N VAL A 725 0.83 -21.80 23.69
CA VAL A 725 0.65 -21.83 25.16
C VAL A 725 -0.15 -23.06 25.54
N TYR A 726 0.39 -23.85 26.46
CA TYR A 726 -0.21 -25.08 26.96
C TYR A 726 -0.57 -24.96 28.44
N LYS A 727 -1.70 -25.52 28.84
CA LYS A 727 -2.04 -25.76 30.23
C LYS A 727 -1.22 -26.94 30.76
N GLY A 728 -0.61 -26.78 31.92
CA GLY A 728 0.16 -27.85 32.57
C GLY A 728 -0.15 -27.96 34.05
N ILE A 729 0.24 -29.10 34.63
CA ILE A 729 0.18 -29.36 36.07
C ILE A 729 1.60 -29.66 36.55
N MET A 730 2.14 -28.83 37.43
CA MET A 730 3.54 -28.87 37.87
C MET A 730 3.66 -29.13 39.37
N GLY A 731 4.65 -29.96 39.74
CA GLY A 731 4.97 -30.30 41.14
C GLY A 731 3.98 -31.28 41.81
N GLU A 732 4.38 -31.85 42.94
CA GLU A 732 3.57 -32.83 43.70
C GLU A 732 2.26 -32.23 44.25
N ASN A 733 2.19 -30.90 44.36
CA ASN A 733 1.02 -30.18 44.86
C ASN A 733 -0.05 -29.88 43.80
N GLY A 734 0.18 -30.26 42.53
CA GLY A 734 -0.79 -30.08 41.44
C GLY A 734 -0.98 -28.62 40.99
N MET A 735 0.07 -27.80 40.99
CA MET A 735 -0.02 -26.38 40.61
C MET A 735 -0.37 -26.23 39.12
N LEU A 736 -1.43 -25.47 38.81
CA LEU A 736 -1.80 -25.14 37.43
C LEU A 736 -0.89 -24.05 36.87
N VAL A 737 -0.32 -24.31 35.69
CA VAL A 737 0.61 -23.40 35.00
C VAL A 737 0.23 -23.22 33.53
N ALA A 738 0.64 -22.09 32.95
CA ALA A 738 0.59 -21.84 31.52
C ALA A 738 2.02 -21.87 30.95
N VAL A 739 2.28 -22.81 30.03
CA VAL A 739 3.60 -23.04 29.43
C VAL A 739 3.61 -22.49 28.01
N LYS A 740 4.23 -21.33 27.81
CA LYS A 740 4.44 -20.72 26.49
C LYS A 740 5.70 -21.32 25.87
N VAL A 741 5.52 -22.21 24.91
CA VAL A 741 6.58 -22.82 24.11
C VAL A 741 6.86 -21.95 22.89
N LEU A 742 8.10 -21.53 22.72
CA LEU A 742 8.49 -20.64 21.63
C LEU A 742 8.74 -21.46 20.37
N ASN A 743 8.18 -21.02 19.25
CA ASN A 743 8.51 -21.58 17.95
C ASN A 743 9.84 -20.99 17.46
N LEU A 744 10.95 -21.68 17.74
CA LEU A 744 12.29 -21.18 17.43
C LEU A 744 12.59 -21.10 15.92
N GLU A 745 11.78 -21.75 15.08
CA GLU A 745 11.85 -21.61 13.62
C GLU A 745 11.30 -20.24 13.15
N GLN A 746 10.44 -19.59 13.95
CA GLN A 746 9.88 -18.28 13.64
C GLN A 746 10.93 -17.16 13.86
N LYS A 747 11.19 -16.38 12.81
CA LYS A 747 12.10 -15.21 12.87
C LYS A 747 11.68 -14.25 13.98
N GLY A 748 12.58 -14.03 14.94
CA GLY A 748 12.34 -13.14 16.08
C GLY A 748 11.81 -13.83 17.34
N ALA A 749 11.42 -15.12 17.31
CA ALA A 749 10.96 -15.83 18.52
C ALA A 749 12.03 -15.90 19.62
N SER A 750 13.30 -16.14 19.26
CA SER A 750 14.40 -16.04 20.24
C SER A 750 14.59 -14.62 20.79
N LYS A 751 14.33 -13.57 20.00
CA LYS A 751 14.39 -12.17 20.48
C LYS A 751 13.20 -11.85 21.38
N SER A 752 12.02 -12.36 21.05
CA SER A 752 10.80 -12.28 21.86
C SER A 752 10.99 -12.95 23.21
N PHE A 753 11.56 -14.17 23.23
CA PHE A 753 11.95 -14.87 24.46
C PHE A 753 12.89 -14.04 25.34
N VAL A 754 13.94 -13.46 24.75
CA VAL A 754 14.91 -12.64 25.49
C VAL A 754 14.28 -11.34 25.99
N ALA A 755 13.51 -10.63 25.16
CA ALA A 755 12.83 -9.39 25.54
C ALA A 755 11.86 -9.63 26.70
N GLU A 756 11.10 -10.72 26.62
CA GLU A 756 10.18 -11.14 27.67
C GLU A 756 10.94 -11.52 28.94
N CYS A 757 12.01 -12.32 28.86
CA CYS A 757 12.87 -12.63 30.01
C CYS A 757 13.52 -11.39 30.65
N GLU A 758 13.96 -10.43 29.85
CA GLU A 758 14.55 -9.18 30.32
C GLU A 758 13.52 -8.28 30.99
N ALA A 759 12.32 -8.13 30.40
CA ALA A 759 11.21 -7.38 31.00
C ALA A 759 10.83 -8.00 32.36
N MET A 760 10.64 -9.31 32.37
CA MET A 760 10.22 -10.08 33.55
C MET A 760 11.24 -10.07 34.68
N ARG A 761 12.53 -9.91 34.38
CA ARG A 761 13.58 -9.74 35.41
C ARG A 761 13.41 -8.45 36.21
N ASN A 762 12.78 -7.43 35.62
CA ASN A 762 12.75 -6.06 36.13
C ASN A 762 11.34 -5.57 36.56
N ILE A 763 10.29 -6.35 36.32
CA ILE A 763 8.90 -5.99 36.68
C ILE A 763 8.41 -6.79 37.90
N ARG A 764 7.80 -6.11 38.86
CA ARG A 764 7.09 -6.73 39.98
C ARG A 764 5.88 -5.88 40.32
N HIS A 765 4.72 -6.25 39.79
CA HIS A 765 3.47 -5.54 40.00
C HIS A 765 2.30 -6.51 40.02
N ARG A 766 1.28 -6.23 40.85
CA ARG A 766 0.12 -7.13 41.05
C ARG A 766 -0.76 -7.31 39.80
N ASN A 767 -0.70 -6.38 38.86
CA ASN A 767 -1.46 -6.38 37.61
C ASN A 767 -0.61 -6.75 36.38
N LEU A 768 0.57 -7.36 36.59
CA LEU A 768 1.41 -7.91 35.53
C LEU A 768 1.54 -9.41 35.72
N ILE A 769 1.50 -10.17 34.62
CA ILE A 769 1.55 -11.64 34.71
C ILE A 769 2.84 -12.11 35.39
N LYS A 770 2.68 -13.04 36.33
CA LYS A 770 3.81 -13.59 37.08
C LYS A 770 4.43 -14.77 36.35
N VAL A 771 5.74 -14.72 36.21
CA VAL A 771 6.55 -15.84 35.68
C VAL A 771 7.04 -16.69 36.83
N LEU A 772 6.78 -17.99 36.72
CA LEU A 772 7.18 -18.97 37.72
C LEU A 772 8.58 -19.51 37.42
N THR A 773 8.88 -19.79 36.15
CA THR A 773 10.19 -20.26 35.70
C THR A 773 10.33 -20.15 34.18
N VAL A 774 11.54 -20.41 33.67
CA VAL A 774 11.85 -20.50 32.24
C VAL A 774 12.61 -21.80 31.96
N CYS A 775 12.41 -22.34 30.78
CA CYS A 775 13.20 -23.44 30.23
C CYS A 775 13.99 -22.92 29.02
N SER A 776 15.30 -23.16 29.04
CA SER A 776 16.18 -22.99 27.89
C SER A 776 17.08 -24.23 27.88
N SER A 777 16.61 -25.26 27.18
CA SER A 777 17.15 -26.62 27.18
C SER A 777 17.27 -27.12 25.74
N ILE A 778 17.67 -28.37 25.57
CA ILE A 778 17.42 -29.17 24.36
C ILE A 778 16.24 -30.13 24.61
N ASP A 779 15.51 -30.46 23.55
CA ASP A 779 14.45 -31.48 23.56
C ASP A 779 15.02 -32.91 23.47
N PHE A 780 14.15 -33.94 23.47
CA PHE A 780 14.58 -35.34 23.33
C PHE A 780 15.26 -35.69 21.99
N LYS A 781 15.21 -34.79 21.00
CA LYS A 781 15.84 -34.94 19.68
C LYS A 781 17.14 -34.14 19.55
N GLY A 782 17.57 -33.44 20.61
CA GLY A 782 18.77 -32.61 20.63
C GLY A 782 18.60 -31.24 19.95
N VAL A 783 17.36 -30.78 19.74
CA VAL A 783 17.04 -29.46 19.18
C VAL A 783 16.85 -28.46 20.32
N ASP A 784 17.28 -27.21 20.12
CA ASP A 784 17.05 -26.12 21.07
C ASP A 784 15.56 -25.98 21.40
N PHE A 785 15.26 -25.85 22.68
CA PHE A 785 13.91 -25.71 23.23
C PHE A 785 13.86 -24.54 24.22
N LYS A 786 12.93 -23.62 24.01
CA LYS A 786 12.71 -22.49 24.93
C LYS A 786 11.23 -22.39 25.29
N ALA A 787 10.97 -22.25 26.59
CA ALA A 787 9.63 -22.04 27.10
C ALA A 787 9.63 -21.10 28.31
N ILE A 788 8.53 -20.39 28.51
CA ILE A 788 8.27 -19.54 29.67
C ILE A 788 7.06 -20.09 30.39
N VAL A 789 7.16 -20.26 31.71
CA VAL A 789 6.11 -20.81 32.55
C VAL A 789 5.50 -19.69 33.38
N TYR A 790 4.22 -19.41 33.16
CA TYR A 790 3.43 -18.43 33.90
C TYR A 790 2.48 -19.10 34.88
N GLU A 791 2.01 -18.32 35.84
CA GLU A 791 0.82 -18.67 36.60
C GLU A 791 -0.40 -18.77 35.67
N PHE A 792 -1.24 -19.80 35.86
CA PHE A 792 -2.40 -20.03 35.01
C PHE A 792 -3.59 -19.15 35.43
N MET A 793 -4.09 -18.34 34.50
CA MET A 793 -5.21 -17.42 34.71
C MET A 793 -6.54 -18.12 34.40
N GLN A 794 -7.34 -18.37 35.45
CA GLN A 794 -8.50 -19.27 35.37
C GLN A 794 -9.66 -18.70 34.56
N ASN A 795 -9.79 -17.37 34.49
CA ASN A 795 -10.87 -16.70 33.76
C ASN A 795 -10.51 -16.36 32.31
N GLY A 796 -9.35 -16.82 31.80
CA GLY A 796 -8.94 -16.63 30.41
C GLY A 796 -8.47 -15.20 30.11
N ASN A 797 -8.60 -14.79 28.85
CA ASN A 797 -8.23 -13.45 28.40
C ASN A 797 -9.46 -12.55 28.17
N LEU A 798 -9.26 -11.24 28.21
CA LEU A 798 -10.34 -10.26 28.08
C LEU A 798 -11.06 -10.31 26.72
N ASP A 799 -10.37 -10.71 25.64
CA ASP A 799 -10.96 -10.82 24.29
C ASP A 799 -12.16 -11.76 24.27
N GLU A 800 -12.05 -12.90 24.95
CA GLU A 800 -13.11 -13.90 25.09
C GLU A 800 -14.33 -13.36 25.85
N TRP A 801 -14.13 -12.42 26.78
CA TRP A 801 -15.21 -11.77 27.54
C TRP A 801 -15.91 -10.66 26.76
N LEU A 802 -15.21 -10.04 25.80
CA LEU A 802 -15.77 -8.98 24.96
C LEU A 802 -16.51 -9.53 23.73
N HIS A 803 -16.07 -10.66 23.17
CA HIS A 803 -16.46 -11.07 21.81
C HIS A 803 -16.95 -12.53 21.62
N SER A 804 -17.12 -13.32 22.68
CA SER A 804 -17.55 -14.73 22.52
C SER A 804 -18.95 -14.86 21.91
N ASN A 805 -19.06 -15.62 20.81
CA ASN A 805 -20.31 -16.00 20.12
C ASN A 805 -20.85 -17.38 20.51
N GLU A 806 -20.25 -18.07 21.49
CA GLU A 806 -20.67 -19.42 21.86
C GLU A 806 -21.83 -19.42 22.87
N VAL A 807 -22.86 -20.19 22.50
CA VAL A 807 -23.99 -20.61 23.34
C VAL A 807 -23.46 -21.50 24.46
N HIS A 808 -22.78 -20.92 25.44
CA HIS A 808 -22.58 -21.53 26.74
C HIS A 808 -23.64 -20.99 27.70
N VAL A 809 -24.61 -21.86 27.98
CA VAL A 809 -25.65 -21.71 28.98
C VAL A 809 -24.99 -21.36 30.33
N GLY A 810 -25.04 -20.09 30.71
CA GLY A 810 -24.56 -19.60 32.01
C GLY A 810 -23.94 -18.20 31.96
N VAL A 811 -24.80 -17.18 31.93
CA VAL A 811 -24.58 -15.77 32.34
C VAL A 811 -23.13 -15.40 32.72
N ARG A 812 -22.26 -15.14 31.74
CA ARG A 812 -21.06 -14.32 31.97
C ARG A 812 -21.46 -12.84 31.90
N ASN A 813 -22.02 -12.31 33.00
CA ASN A 813 -22.32 -10.88 33.12
C ASN A 813 -21.00 -10.08 33.31
N PHE A 814 -20.46 -9.55 32.20
CA PHE A 814 -19.28 -8.68 32.20
C PHE A 814 -19.70 -7.21 32.26
N SER A 815 -20.12 -6.82 33.46
CA SER A 815 -20.74 -5.53 33.74
C SER A 815 -19.82 -4.34 33.49
N PHE A 816 -20.43 -3.15 33.36
CA PHE A 816 -19.68 -1.90 33.20
C PHE A 816 -18.66 -1.68 34.33
N ILE A 817 -19.02 -1.98 35.58
CA ILE A 817 -18.10 -1.86 36.72
C ILE A 817 -16.93 -2.84 36.64
N LYS A 818 -17.14 -4.06 36.12
CA LYS A 818 -16.05 -5.02 35.90
C LYS A 818 -15.11 -4.54 34.80
N ARG A 819 -15.64 -4.04 33.67
CA ARG A 819 -14.84 -3.42 32.61
C ARG A 819 -14.02 -2.24 33.14
N LEU A 820 -14.64 -1.41 33.98
CA LEU A 820 -13.99 -0.25 34.60
C LEU A 820 -12.87 -0.66 35.57
N ASN A 821 -13.07 -1.69 36.39
CA ASN A 821 -12.02 -2.18 37.28
C ASN A 821 -10.85 -2.78 36.49
N VAL A 822 -11.14 -3.63 35.49
CA VAL A 822 -10.13 -4.22 34.61
C VAL A 822 -9.30 -3.14 33.92
N VAL A 823 -9.93 -2.08 33.39
CA VAL A 823 -9.19 -1.04 32.68
C VAL A 823 -8.35 -0.16 33.62
N ILE A 824 -8.80 0.06 34.85
CA ILE A 824 -8.00 0.76 35.89
C ILE A 824 -6.78 -0.09 36.26
N GLU A 825 -6.94 -1.40 36.40
CA GLU A 825 -5.85 -2.33 36.68
C GLU A 825 -4.82 -2.38 35.56
N VAL A 826 -5.27 -2.38 34.30
CA VAL A 826 -4.40 -2.25 33.12
C VAL A 826 -3.71 -0.89 33.10
N ALA A 827 -4.42 0.20 33.43
CA ALA A 827 -3.84 1.54 33.48
C ALA A 827 -2.69 1.62 34.50
N HIS A 828 -2.89 1.08 35.71
CA HIS A 828 -1.84 0.99 36.74
C HIS A 828 -0.66 0.13 36.31
N ALA A 829 -0.90 -0.96 35.59
CA ALA A 829 0.16 -1.79 35.01
C ALA A 829 1.04 -1.00 34.02
N ILE A 830 0.42 -0.25 33.10
CA ILE A 830 1.16 0.54 32.11
C ILE A 830 1.86 1.74 32.76
N GLU A 831 1.19 2.44 33.68
CA GLU A 831 1.77 3.50 34.52
C GLU A 831 3.04 3.01 35.24
N TYR A 832 2.98 1.82 35.85
CA TYR A 832 4.14 1.19 36.50
C TYR A 832 5.30 0.96 35.53
N LEU A 833 5.03 0.43 34.34
CA LEU A 833 6.07 0.19 33.33
C LEU A 833 6.72 1.49 32.84
N HIS A 834 5.93 2.56 32.66
CA HIS A 834 6.38 3.84 32.12
C HIS A 834 7.15 4.67 33.15
N TYR A 835 6.68 4.71 34.40
CA TYR A 835 7.16 5.68 35.40
C TYR A 835 7.91 5.05 36.58
N HIS A 836 7.67 3.76 36.86
CA HIS A 836 8.20 3.10 38.06
C HIS A 836 9.26 2.02 37.77
N CYS A 837 9.49 1.68 36.50
CA CYS A 837 10.62 0.85 36.06
C CYS A 837 11.84 1.72 35.65
N GLN A 838 13.05 1.27 35.97
CA GLN A 838 14.30 1.90 35.51
C GLN A 838 15.20 0.89 34.78
N PRO A 839 15.46 1.06 33.48
CA PRO A 839 14.85 2.05 32.57
C PRO A 839 13.35 1.79 32.35
N ALA A 840 12.61 2.82 31.90
CA ALA A 840 11.19 2.72 31.59
C ALA A 840 10.95 1.64 30.51
N ILE A 841 9.84 0.91 30.61
CA ILE A 841 9.51 -0.23 29.75
C ILE A 841 8.27 0.13 28.93
N VAL A 842 8.38 0.02 27.60
CA VAL A 842 7.25 0.10 26.67
C VAL A 842 6.80 -1.33 26.38
N HIS A 843 5.51 -1.62 26.55
CA HIS A 843 4.94 -2.96 26.32
C HIS A 843 4.93 -3.30 24.81
N GLY A 844 4.42 -2.39 23.98
CA GLY A 844 4.46 -2.50 22.52
C GLY A 844 3.46 -3.46 21.87
N ASP A 845 2.54 -4.08 22.62
CA ASP A 845 1.48 -4.95 22.07
C ASP A 845 0.26 -5.06 22.99
N LEU A 846 -0.24 -3.93 23.49
CA LEU A 846 -1.40 -3.92 24.39
C LEU A 846 -2.70 -4.14 23.60
N LYS A 847 -3.44 -5.21 23.93
CA LYS A 847 -4.72 -5.60 23.30
C LYS A 847 -5.51 -6.55 24.22
N PRO A 848 -6.82 -6.76 24.01
CA PRO A 848 -7.64 -7.61 24.88
C PRO A 848 -7.09 -9.03 25.10
N SER A 849 -6.55 -9.69 24.07
CA SER A 849 -6.03 -11.06 24.20
C SER A 849 -4.75 -11.17 25.04
N ASN A 850 -4.08 -10.05 25.32
CA ASN A 850 -2.89 -9.98 26.18
C ASN A 850 -3.24 -9.53 27.62
N ILE A 851 -4.52 -9.31 27.94
CA ILE A 851 -5.02 -8.99 29.28
C ILE A 851 -5.69 -10.23 29.85
N LEU A 852 -5.05 -10.87 30.82
CA LEU A 852 -5.54 -12.10 31.43
C LEU A 852 -6.25 -11.81 32.74
N LEU A 853 -7.22 -12.66 33.10
CA LEU A 853 -8.05 -12.50 34.27
C LEU A 853 -7.85 -13.68 35.23
N ASP A 854 -7.45 -13.38 36.46
CA ASP A 854 -7.36 -14.40 37.51
C ASP A 854 -8.75 -14.78 38.05
N HIS A 855 -8.79 -15.74 38.98
CA HIS A 855 -10.01 -16.21 39.63
C HIS A 855 -10.86 -15.11 40.31
N GLU A 856 -10.27 -13.98 40.71
CA GLU A 856 -10.96 -12.84 41.33
C GLU A 856 -11.40 -11.78 40.31
N MET A 857 -11.18 -12.02 39.01
CA MET A 857 -11.39 -11.08 37.90
C MET A 857 -10.45 -9.87 37.93
N VAL A 858 -9.30 -9.99 38.58
CA VAL A 858 -8.23 -8.98 38.53
C VAL A 858 -7.48 -9.14 37.21
N ALA A 859 -7.18 -8.03 36.56
CA ALA A 859 -6.46 -7.96 35.29
C ALA A 859 -4.95 -8.04 35.47
N HIS A 860 -4.34 -8.91 34.67
CA HIS A 860 -2.90 -9.13 34.57
C HIS A 860 -2.45 -8.93 33.12
N VAL A 861 -1.64 -7.90 32.87
CA VAL A 861 -1.07 -7.64 31.53
C VAL A 861 0.07 -8.62 31.28
N GLY A 862 0.03 -9.30 30.13
CA GLY A 862 1.01 -10.32 29.72
C GLY A 862 1.47 -10.18 28.27
N ASP A 863 2.33 -11.11 27.84
CA ASP A 863 3.01 -11.13 26.54
C ASP A 863 3.97 -9.96 26.28
N PHE A 864 5.13 -10.02 26.92
CA PHE A 864 6.18 -9.00 26.79
C PHE A 864 7.15 -9.27 25.62
N GLY A 865 6.76 -10.12 24.67
CA GLY A 865 7.59 -10.49 23.53
C GLY A 865 8.02 -9.31 22.64
N LEU A 866 7.27 -8.21 22.65
CA LEU A 866 7.58 -6.96 21.93
C LEU A 866 8.07 -5.83 22.84
N ALA A 867 8.30 -6.08 24.13
CA ALA A 867 8.69 -5.05 25.10
C ALA A 867 10.03 -4.38 24.74
N ARG A 868 10.17 -3.09 25.07
CA ARG A 868 11.37 -2.28 24.80
C ARG A 868 11.73 -1.40 25.98
N PHE A 869 13.02 -1.32 26.31
CA PHE A 869 13.54 -0.47 27.37
C PHE A 869 13.97 0.91 26.84
N LEU A 870 13.44 1.98 27.44
CA LEU A 870 13.77 3.37 27.14
C LEU A 870 14.97 3.82 27.99
N ILE A 871 16.19 3.55 27.49
CA ILE A 871 17.42 3.96 28.16
C ILE A 871 17.71 5.44 27.85
N SER A 872 17.91 6.25 28.89
CA SER A 872 18.20 7.71 28.86
C SER A 872 19.49 8.13 28.10
N SER A 873 20.13 7.24 27.36
CA SER A 873 21.28 7.57 26.51
C SER A 873 21.15 6.88 25.16
N LYS A 874 20.76 7.67 24.14
CA LYS A 874 20.90 7.42 22.69
C LYS A 874 21.49 6.04 22.32
N LYS A 875 20.72 4.95 22.40
CA LYS A 875 21.01 3.64 21.79
C LYS A 875 19.87 2.63 22.05
N THR A 876 18.87 2.66 21.18
CA THR A 876 18.10 1.47 20.78
C THR A 876 17.55 1.73 19.38
N ILE A 877 18.20 1.15 18.37
CA ILE A 877 17.65 1.01 17.01
C ILE A 877 17.23 -0.45 16.92
N SER A 878 15.93 -0.70 17.07
CA SER A 878 15.32 -1.93 16.60
C SER A 878 14.18 -1.53 15.68
N LEU A 879 14.45 -1.44 14.38
CA LEU A 879 13.39 -1.41 13.37
C LEU A 879 12.81 -2.83 13.30
N GLY A 880 11.66 -3.01 13.93
CA GLY A 880 10.76 -4.14 13.73
C GLY A 880 9.35 -3.63 13.96
N THR A 881 8.37 -4.13 13.20
CA THR A 881 6.96 -3.76 13.35
C THR A 881 6.53 -3.98 14.81
N ILE A 882 6.07 -2.92 15.48
CA ILE A 882 5.59 -2.96 16.87
C ILE A 882 4.06 -2.99 16.83
N GLY A 883 3.47 -3.95 17.54
CA GLY A 883 2.04 -4.02 17.84
C GLY A 883 1.20 -4.82 16.84
N THR A 884 -0.05 -5.08 17.26
CA THR A 884 -1.07 -5.80 16.49
C THR A 884 -1.94 -4.85 15.67
N ILE A 885 -2.28 -5.25 14.43
CA ILE A 885 -3.14 -4.49 13.50
C ILE A 885 -4.41 -4.00 14.23
N GLY A 886 -4.71 -2.71 14.07
CA GLY A 886 -5.84 -2.04 14.74
C GLY A 886 -5.49 -1.37 16.07
N TYR A 887 -4.46 -1.83 16.78
CA TYR A 887 -4.00 -1.26 18.07
C TYR A 887 -2.67 -0.51 17.94
N VAL A 888 -1.98 -0.64 16.80
CA VAL A 888 -0.69 0.01 16.52
C VAL A 888 -0.87 1.51 16.37
N ALA A 889 -0.02 2.28 17.05
CA ALA A 889 0.03 3.73 16.92
C ALA A 889 0.45 4.17 15.49
N PRO A 890 -0.18 5.19 14.89
CA PRO A 890 0.07 5.59 13.50
C PRO A 890 1.55 5.86 13.19
N GLU A 891 2.30 6.42 14.14
CA GLU A 891 3.72 6.73 13.97
C GLU A 891 4.59 5.48 13.82
N TYR A 892 4.18 4.31 14.33
CA TYR A 892 4.93 3.06 14.15
C TYR A 892 4.83 2.55 12.71
N GLY A 893 3.70 2.80 12.02
CA GLY A 893 3.54 2.53 10.58
C GLY A 893 4.38 3.43 9.67
N MET A 894 4.87 4.56 10.20
CA MET A 894 5.75 5.51 9.51
C MET A 894 7.24 5.33 9.88
N GLY A 895 7.61 4.22 10.53
CA GLY A 895 8.99 3.95 10.96
C GLY A 895 9.39 4.64 12.27
N GLY A 896 8.42 5.09 13.07
CA GLY A 896 8.63 5.65 14.41
C GLY A 896 9.19 4.63 15.41
N LYS A 897 9.86 5.12 16.45
CA LYS A 897 10.46 4.29 17.51
C LYS A 897 9.45 3.98 18.62
N ALA A 898 9.61 2.83 19.29
CA ALA A 898 8.88 2.50 20.51
C ALA A 898 8.88 3.67 21.50
N SER A 899 7.71 4.05 22.00
CA SER A 899 7.53 5.16 22.92
C SER A 899 6.39 4.85 23.91
N MET A 900 6.42 5.52 25.07
CA MET A 900 5.33 5.45 26.05
C MET A 900 4.00 5.89 25.42
N ALA A 901 4.03 6.94 24.59
CA ALA A 901 2.87 7.42 23.86
C ALA A 901 2.24 6.37 22.93
N GLY A 902 3.00 5.42 22.41
CA GLY A 902 2.44 4.34 21.60
C GLY A 902 1.65 3.31 22.42
N ASP A 903 2.08 3.00 23.65
CA ASP A 903 1.28 2.16 24.57
C ASP A 903 -0.02 2.89 24.97
N VAL A 904 0.05 4.22 25.17
CA VAL A 904 -1.13 5.05 25.45
C VAL A 904 -2.13 4.99 24.28
N PHE A 905 -1.66 4.98 23.03
CA PHE A 905 -2.54 4.81 21.87
C PHE A 905 -3.26 3.46 21.90
N SER A 906 -2.52 2.36 22.08
CA SER A 906 -3.10 1.02 22.17
C SER A 906 -4.09 0.90 23.33
N PHE A 907 -3.79 1.53 24.48
CA PHE A 907 -4.71 1.65 25.61
C PHE A 907 -5.99 2.41 25.22
N GLY A 908 -5.88 3.52 24.50
CA GLY A 908 -7.04 4.27 24.00
C GLY A 908 -7.97 3.43 23.12
N ILE A 909 -7.41 2.62 22.22
CA ILE A 909 -8.18 1.69 21.39
C ILE A 909 -8.87 0.61 22.23
N LEU A 910 -8.17 0.04 23.22
CA LEU A 910 -8.73 -0.93 24.18
C LEU A 910 -9.96 -0.36 24.92
N LEU A 911 -9.91 0.90 25.38
CA LEU A 911 -11.06 1.56 26.03
C LEU A 911 -12.25 1.67 25.09
N LEU A 912 -12.01 2.08 23.84
CA LEU A 912 -13.06 2.23 22.84
C LEU A 912 -13.69 0.89 22.46
N GLU A 913 -12.90 -0.18 22.42
CA GLU A 913 -13.40 -1.53 22.19
C GLU A 913 -14.23 -2.03 23.37
N MET A 914 -13.76 -1.81 24.61
CA MET A 914 -14.51 -2.17 25.82
C MET A 914 -15.86 -1.46 25.91
N ILE A 915 -16.01 -0.23 25.40
CA ILE A 915 -17.29 0.47 25.46
C ILE A 915 -18.20 0.16 24.27
N THR A 916 -17.65 -0.08 23.09
CA THR A 916 -18.44 -0.33 21.87
C THR A 916 -18.76 -1.80 21.64
N GLY A 917 -17.99 -2.70 22.24
CA GLY A 917 -18.03 -4.14 21.94
C GLY A 917 -17.59 -4.45 20.51
N LYS A 918 -16.84 -3.55 19.85
CA LYS A 918 -16.39 -3.71 18.46
C LYS A 918 -14.89 -3.79 18.39
N ARG A 919 -14.40 -4.82 17.68
CA ARG A 919 -12.97 -4.98 17.38
C ARG A 919 -12.52 -3.81 16.49
N PRO A 920 -11.30 -3.27 16.62
CA PRO A 920 -10.79 -2.29 15.68
C PRO A 920 -10.67 -2.82 14.24
N THR A 921 -10.72 -4.13 14.06
CA THR A 921 -10.76 -4.85 12.77
C THR A 921 -12.17 -5.29 12.36
N ASP A 922 -13.22 -4.81 13.04
CA ASP A 922 -14.61 -5.10 12.69
C ASP A 922 -14.92 -4.61 11.26
N ALA A 923 -15.67 -5.40 10.50
CA ALA A 923 -15.97 -5.14 9.09
C ALA A 923 -16.72 -3.82 8.85
N ILE A 924 -17.29 -3.20 9.90
CA ILE A 924 -17.89 -1.86 9.79
C ILE A 924 -16.86 -0.74 9.60
N PHE A 925 -15.58 -0.98 9.92
CA PHE A 925 -14.50 0.00 9.81
C PHE A 925 -13.81 -0.14 8.44
N LYS A 926 -14.40 0.51 7.43
CA LYS A 926 -13.91 0.61 6.04
C LYS A 926 -13.84 2.09 5.61
N ASP A 927 -13.23 2.37 4.45
CA ASP A 927 -13.20 3.73 3.85
C ASP A 927 -12.58 4.83 4.72
N GLY A 928 -11.54 4.49 5.48
CA GLY A 928 -10.84 5.43 6.36
C GLY A 928 -11.50 5.66 7.72
N LEU A 929 -12.71 5.10 7.95
CA LEU A 929 -13.35 5.06 9.26
C LEU A 929 -12.68 4.00 10.14
N ASN A 930 -12.24 4.39 11.32
CA ASN A 930 -11.67 3.48 12.33
C ASN A 930 -12.39 3.64 13.67
N LEU A 931 -12.10 2.76 14.63
CA LEU A 931 -12.78 2.75 15.94
C LEU A 931 -12.66 4.09 16.69
N HIS A 932 -11.51 4.78 16.59
CA HIS A 932 -11.32 6.12 17.13
C HIS A 932 -12.29 7.13 16.49
N GLN A 933 -12.33 7.20 15.16
CA GLN A 933 -13.21 8.13 14.45
C GLN A 933 -14.69 7.81 14.67
N PHE A 934 -15.05 6.54 14.73
CA PHE A 934 -16.40 6.07 15.03
C PHE A 934 -16.87 6.57 16.41
N ALA A 935 -16.04 6.42 17.44
CA ALA A 935 -16.34 6.97 18.76
C ALA A 935 -16.38 8.51 18.75
N LYS A 936 -15.41 9.16 18.10
CA LYS A 936 -15.30 10.62 18.03
C LYS A 936 -16.51 11.27 17.36
N LEU A 937 -17.06 10.68 16.31
CA LEU A 937 -18.25 11.18 15.62
C LEU A 937 -19.55 11.02 16.42
N ALA A 938 -19.55 10.18 17.45
CA ALA A 938 -20.71 9.95 18.31
C ALA A 938 -20.72 10.87 19.55
N LEU A 939 -19.58 11.39 19.97
CA LEU A 939 -19.50 12.23 21.18
C LEU A 939 -19.84 13.71 20.90
N PRO A 940 -20.46 14.41 21.88
CA PRO A 940 -21.07 13.87 23.11
C PRO A 940 -22.53 13.38 22.94
N GLU A 941 -23.24 13.80 21.89
CA GLU A 941 -24.71 13.69 21.84
C GLU A 941 -25.20 12.25 21.65
N ARG A 942 -24.49 11.47 20.81
CA ARG A 942 -24.85 10.13 20.33
C ARG A 942 -24.04 9.01 21.00
N VAL A 943 -23.39 9.27 22.14
CA VAL A 943 -22.62 8.26 22.89
C VAL A 943 -23.42 6.97 23.17
N MET A 944 -24.72 7.10 23.41
CA MET A 944 -25.58 5.94 23.73
C MET A 944 -25.82 5.02 22.53
N ASP A 945 -25.59 5.51 21.31
CA ASP A 945 -25.83 4.77 20.06
C ASP A 945 -24.65 3.85 19.72
N ILE A 946 -23.49 4.08 20.34
CA ILE A 946 -22.27 3.31 20.10
C ILE A 946 -21.92 2.35 21.24
N VAL A 947 -22.59 2.44 22.39
CA VAL A 947 -22.34 1.58 23.55
C VAL A 947 -22.80 0.15 23.24
N ASP A 948 -21.98 -0.81 23.64
CA ASP A 948 -22.27 -2.25 23.57
C ASP A 948 -23.72 -2.52 24.05
N PRO A 949 -24.57 -3.14 23.21
CA PRO A 949 -25.95 -3.43 23.55
C PRO A 949 -26.13 -4.17 24.87
N SER A 950 -25.18 -5.05 25.23
CA SER A 950 -25.20 -5.80 26.49
C SER A 950 -25.02 -4.88 27.71
N LEU A 951 -24.07 -3.94 27.64
CA LEU A 951 -23.87 -2.90 28.66
C LEU A 951 -25.08 -1.96 28.73
N LEU A 952 -25.64 -1.60 27.58
CA LEU A 952 -26.80 -0.71 27.50
C LEU A 952 -28.02 -1.35 28.16
N GLN A 953 -28.21 -2.66 28.04
CA GLN A 953 -29.28 -3.41 28.68
C GLN A 953 -29.07 -3.50 30.21
N GLU A 954 -27.84 -3.72 30.68
CA GLU A 954 -27.49 -3.72 32.10
C GLU A 954 -27.71 -2.35 32.76
N LEU A 955 -27.25 -1.27 32.12
CA LEU A 955 -27.41 0.09 32.61
C LEU A 955 -28.87 0.56 32.58
N ARG A 956 -29.73 -0.07 31.77
CA ARG A 956 -31.19 0.15 31.77
C ARG A 956 -31.88 -0.63 32.89
N SER A 957 -31.52 -1.88 33.14
CA SER A 957 -32.15 -2.73 34.18
C SER A 957 -31.81 -2.28 35.61
N THR A 958 -30.59 -1.79 35.84
CA THR A 958 -30.21 -1.17 37.14
C THR A 958 -30.99 0.11 37.47
N ASN A 959 -31.57 0.78 36.47
CA ASN A 959 -32.45 1.95 36.68
C ASN A 959 -33.90 1.58 37.07
N GLU A 960 -34.31 0.32 36.87
CA GLU A 960 -35.68 -0.14 37.16
C GLU A 960 -35.82 -0.75 38.56
N ASN A 961 -34.78 -1.43 39.07
CA ASN A 961 -34.82 -2.22 40.32
C ASN A 961 -34.72 -1.42 41.63
N VAL A 962 -34.50 -0.10 41.59
CA VAL A 962 -34.50 0.73 42.80
C VAL A 962 -35.84 1.46 42.88
N GLY A 963 -36.57 1.23 43.99
CA GLY A 963 -37.90 1.80 44.28
C GLY A 963 -37.90 3.30 44.58
N ASP A 964 -37.15 4.07 43.79
CA ASP A 964 -36.83 5.47 44.08
C ASP A 964 -37.62 6.46 43.23
N ALA A 965 -37.87 7.66 43.78
CA ALA A 965 -38.73 8.69 43.21
C ALA A 965 -38.32 9.10 41.77
N ARG A 966 -39.29 9.45 40.91
CA ARG A 966 -39.09 9.81 39.48
C ARG A 966 -37.99 10.85 39.21
N ARG A 967 -37.68 11.72 40.17
CA ARG A 967 -36.63 12.75 40.08
C ARG A 967 -35.22 12.15 40.16
N ASN A 968 -34.98 11.23 41.11
CA ASN A 968 -33.71 10.52 41.28
C ASN A 968 -33.38 9.60 40.09
N LYS A 969 -34.39 8.99 39.46
CA LYS A 969 -34.20 8.18 38.23
C LYS A 969 -33.72 9.01 37.03
N ARG A 970 -34.18 10.26 36.88
CA ARG A 970 -33.76 11.15 35.80
C ARG A 970 -32.33 11.66 36.03
N GLU A 971 -32.00 12.04 37.26
CA GLU A 971 -30.65 12.48 37.64
C GLU A 971 -29.62 11.35 37.50
N ARG A 972 -29.95 10.11 37.90
CA ARG A 972 -29.09 8.94 37.73
C ARG A 972 -28.84 8.59 36.26
N ARG A 973 -29.85 8.72 35.40
CA ARG A 973 -29.72 8.50 33.95
C ARG A 973 -28.85 9.56 33.26
N VAL A 974 -28.92 10.81 33.71
CA VAL A 974 -28.02 11.89 33.26
C VAL A 974 -26.59 11.60 33.71
N SER A 975 -26.39 11.19 34.97
CA SER A 975 -25.07 10.83 35.52
C SER A 975 -24.40 9.67 34.78
N ILE A 976 -25.14 8.61 34.43
CA ILE A 976 -24.60 7.48 33.64
C ILE A 976 -24.17 7.93 32.24
N LYS A 977 -24.98 8.77 31.57
CA LYS A 977 -24.61 9.30 30.25
C LYS A 977 -23.32 10.12 30.34
N GLU A 978 -23.17 10.97 31.36
CA GLU A 978 -21.94 11.74 31.59
C GLU A 978 -20.72 10.85 31.85
N ILE A 979 -20.89 9.76 32.61
CA ILE A 979 -19.83 8.78 32.87
C ILE A 979 -19.36 8.14 31.56
N LEU A 980 -20.29 7.71 30.71
CA LEU A 980 -19.97 7.11 29.41
C LEU A 980 -19.28 8.12 28.46
N ILE A 981 -19.73 9.38 28.45
CA ILE A 981 -19.06 10.45 27.69
C ILE A 981 -17.62 10.62 28.15
N THR A 982 -17.40 10.69 29.46
CA THR A 982 -16.06 10.90 30.04
C THR A 982 -15.16 9.71 29.72
N PHE A 983 -15.66 8.48 29.90
CA PHE A 983 -14.94 7.25 29.59
C PHE A 983 -14.53 7.17 28.10
N SER A 984 -15.47 7.42 27.19
CA SER A 984 -15.17 7.43 25.75
C SER A 984 -14.24 8.57 25.34
N ARG A 985 -14.32 9.73 26.02
CA ARG A 985 -13.42 10.86 25.79
C ARG A 985 -11.98 10.53 26.16
N ILE A 986 -11.75 9.82 27.26
CA ILE A 986 -10.41 9.32 27.62
C ILE A 986 -9.88 8.41 26.51
N GLY A 987 -10.69 7.44 26.04
CA GLY A 987 -10.32 6.57 24.92
C GLY A 987 -9.90 7.33 23.66
N ILE A 988 -10.65 8.39 23.30
CA ILE A 988 -10.33 9.27 22.16
C ILE A 988 -9.04 10.04 22.37
N LEU A 989 -8.84 10.66 23.55
CA LEU A 989 -7.65 11.44 23.84
C LEU A 989 -6.39 10.57 23.86
N CYS A 990 -6.47 9.38 24.45
CA CYS A 990 -5.38 8.40 24.44
C CYS A 990 -5.03 7.92 23.02
N SER A 991 -6.01 7.82 22.12
CA SER A 991 -5.82 7.34 20.74
C SER A 991 -5.71 8.46 19.68
N MET A 992 -5.26 9.65 20.06
CA MET A 992 -4.99 10.74 19.11
C MET A 992 -3.86 10.38 18.12
N ASN A 993 -3.96 10.83 16.88
CA ASN A 993 -2.95 10.54 15.85
C ASN A 993 -1.56 11.11 16.18
N SER A 994 -1.50 12.31 16.77
CA SER A 994 -0.28 12.95 17.23
C SER A 994 0.08 12.44 18.63
N SER A 995 1.32 12.03 18.85
CA SER A 995 1.80 11.54 20.15
C SER A 995 1.76 12.60 21.25
N ASN A 996 1.94 13.88 20.89
CA ASN A 996 1.95 15.00 21.84
C ASN A 996 0.54 15.40 22.32
N ASP A 997 -0.49 14.94 21.62
CA ASP A 997 -1.89 15.26 21.94
C ASP A 997 -2.55 14.17 22.82
N ARG A 998 -1.78 13.11 23.18
CA ARG A 998 -2.26 12.00 24.00
C ARG A 998 -2.12 12.31 25.48
N MET A 999 -3.00 11.73 26.28
CA MET A 999 -2.94 11.86 27.74
C MET A 999 -1.72 11.12 28.30
N GLU A 1000 -1.18 11.62 29.41
CA GLU A 1000 -0.18 10.89 30.17
C GLU A 1000 -0.84 9.81 31.04
N MET A 1001 -0.16 8.68 31.24
CA MET A 1001 -0.76 7.52 31.90
C MET A 1001 -1.19 7.80 33.36
N ASN A 1002 -0.47 8.67 34.07
CA ASN A 1002 -0.83 9.14 35.42
C ASN A 1002 -2.19 9.87 35.42
N ASP A 1003 -2.44 10.72 34.41
CA ASP A 1003 -3.69 11.48 34.30
C ASP A 1003 -4.86 10.55 33.96
N VAL A 1004 -4.60 9.56 33.09
CA VAL A 1004 -5.61 8.56 32.71
C VAL A 1004 -6.01 7.70 33.91
N VAL A 1005 -5.07 7.26 34.73
CA VAL A 1005 -5.34 6.53 35.98
C VAL A 1005 -6.21 7.35 36.92
N ALA A 1006 -5.88 8.63 37.12
CA ALA A 1006 -6.63 9.54 37.98
C ALA A 1006 -8.08 9.72 37.48
N GLU A 1007 -8.27 10.01 36.19
CA GLU A 1007 -9.59 10.22 35.59
C GLU A 1007 -10.46 8.94 35.61
N LEU A 1008 -9.87 7.77 35.36
CA LEU A 1008 -10.61 6.50 35.45
C LEU A 1008 -11.04 6.18 36.89
N CYS A 1009 -10.20 6.50 37.89
CA CYS A 1009 -10.58 6.35 39.30
C CYS A 1009 -11.73 7.30 39.67
N ILE A 1010 -11.71 8.55 39.20
CA ILE A 1010 -12.81 9.51 39.38
C ILE A 1010 -14.10 8.97 38.76
N ILE A 1011 -14.03 8.38 37.56
CA ILE A 1011 -15.19 7.74 36.92
C ILE A 1011 -15.74 6.60 37.77
N ARG A 1012 -14.88 5.75 38.34
CA ARG A 1012 -15.29 4.65 39.21
C ARG A 1012 -15.97 5.14 40.48
N ASP A 1013 -15.39 6.14 41.13
CA ASP A 1013 -15.94 6.67 42.38
C ASP A 1013 -17.28 7.38 42.14
N LYS A 1014 -17.41 8.11 41.02
CA LYS A 1014 -18.69 8.69 40.56
C LYS A 1014 -19.72 7.62 40.22
N PHE A 1015 -19.32 6.50 39.62
CA PHE A 1015 -20.22 5.39 39.30
C PHE A 1015 -20.70 4.63 40.55
N LEU A 1016 -19.83 4.44 41.54
CA LEU A 1016 -20.14 3.77 42.80
C LEU A 1016 -20.88 4.67 43.82
N GLY A 1017 -20.95 5.99 43.55
CA GLY A 1017 -21.58 6.95 44.46
C GLY A 1017 -20.73 7.31 45.68
N ASN A 1018 -19.42 7.06 45.61
CA ASN A 1018 -18.46 7.46 46.64
C ASN A 1018 -18.10 8.92 46.41
N HIS A 1019 -18.74 9.85 47.12
CA HIS A 1019 -18.37 11.25 47.10
C HIS A 1019 -17.07 11.44 47.89
N SER A 1020 -16.01 11.89 47.21
CA SER A 1020 -14.86 12.55 47.85
C SER A 1020 -14.96 14.06 47.68
#